data_AF-A0A0M9E1C9-F1
#
_entry.id   AF-A0A0M9E1C9-F1
#
_cell.length_a   1.000
_cell.length_b   1.000
_cell.length_c   1.000
_cell.angle_alpha   90.00
_cell.angle_beta   90.00
_cell.angle_gamma   90.00
#
_symmetry.space_group_name_H-M   'P 1'
#
loop_
_entity.id
_entity.type
_entity.pdbx_description
1 polymer ?
#
loop_
_entity_poly.entity_id
_entity_poly.type
_entity_poly.pdbx_seq_one_letter_code
_entity_poly.pdbx_strand_id
1 'polypeptide(L)'
;MNDKVFIEEQFPVSKVSKESYKERKAGASQTLTGLGKWWGRKPLILIRASIIGMLMPVSDNPKKDREIFLKILTMDNDGLWLRRTKSIPAKIIQDNDKGWRADAYLYCVEAKCPATGLMLPLAPSWVISEKYNVCAVLKRNDLIKGYDIDIITGANKDTMAKAKLGTVRNNRMICPETGEEFSISGIRGDRVVNGKTIYGLRLWEKDDFVPRPDDVFQERLYCVRWVETYVEKNKQGKVVEKKLHHISSVTETDQKREKQVLKLLNERFKEWQTKGFIPSRKIEHGYNTDQPIRERGWTHWHHLFNHRQLLINGQLFSYLSEMSNNSETLISGLLHIGLCADWNSKLLRWVSHIRKTGMGGVNQSFYNQALNTLYNYTARNLMSLYSYNIKLSNLNITNYTCRIDVKDARKNNSTMDLWITDPPYADAINYHELTDFFLSWYEKQIQIVFPEWYTDTKRALAIKGSGNDFKQSMVDIYSKLTKKMPQEGIQMVMFTHQNSSVWADLAMILWAAGLKVTAAWTISTETAVGIKKGNYVQGTVLLILRKRLSDETTFLDEIYPEIEDEVRNQLDHMMELDDTDDPNFGDTDYQLAAYAAALRVLTQYSDIEGHDIRHELFRQRESGEKSAFETVIDRAVEIASDHLVPAGFHKQYWKNLTAPERLYLKGIELEKHMEARSGAYQELAKGFGVRDYKFMYAKTKANAVRFKTGLEFKRLHLGGTDFSGSLIRNTLFAIHETIRAEDAREGLKWFHTEIDHYWNQRKLIIEILNFLSTTNHIPHMPHWKKDADAAKRLAGAVENDHGGRL
;
A
#
# COMPACT_ATOMS: atom_id res chain seq x y z
N MET A 1 24.21 13.16 -31.66
CA MET A 1 24.13 11.73 -32.03
C MET A 1 22.64 11.40 -32.01
N ASN A 2 22.18 10.17 -31.74
CA ASN A 2 20.81 10.04 -31.25
C ASN A 2 20.84 10.37 -29.75
N ASP A 3 20.43 11.58 -29.38
CA ASP A 3 20.66 12.11 -28.03
C ASP A 3 19.65 11.58 -26.98
N LYS A 4 18.85 10.57 -27.38
CA LYS A 4 17.94 9.80 -26.51
C LYS A 4 18.69 8.79 -25.64
N VAL A 5 18.21 8.62 -24.41
CA VAL A 5 18.74 7.60 -23.47
C VAL A 5 17.86 6.34 -23.48
N PHE A 6 18.40 5.22 -22.99
CA PHE A 6 17.72 3.92 -23.01
C PHE A 6 16.29 3.98 -22.47
N ILE A 7 16.06 4.65 -21.33
CA ILE A 7 14.73 4.78 -20.72
C ILE A 7 13.74 5.69 -21.49
N GLU A 8 14.15 6.33 -22.58
CA GLU A 8 13.23 7.03 -23.49
C GLU A 8 12.74 6.14 -24.64
N GLU A 9 13.47 5.07 -24.96
CA GLU A 9 13.13 4.15 -26.07
C GLU A 9 12.66 2.77 -25.57
N GLN A 10 13.17 2.27 -24.45
CA GLN A 10 12.83 0.94 -23.94
C GLN A 10 13.12 0.78 -22.43
N PHE A 11 12.28 0.00 -21.75
CA PHE A 11 12.52 -0.40 -20.36
C PHE A 11 11.99 -1.81 -20.09
N PRO A 12 12.74 -2.73 -19.46
CA PRO A 12 12.30 -4.11 -19.24
C PRO A 12 11.35 -4.22 -18.03
N VAL A 13 10.19 -3.58 -18.16
CA VAL A 13 9.11 -3.39 -17.16
C VAL A 13 8.82 -4.67 -16.37
N SER A 14 8.59 -5.77 -17.06
CA SER A 14 8.27 -7.09 -16.47
C SER A 14 9.37 -7.65 -15.58
N LYS A 15 10.61 -7.69 -16.06
CA LYS A 15 11.74 -8.22 -15.28
C LYS A 15 12.05 -7.34 -14.06
N VAL A 16 11.96 -6.01 -14.23
CA VAL A 16 12.10 -5.04 -13.12
C VAL A 16 10.95 -5.18 -12.12
N SER A 17 9.72 -5.39 -12.58
CA SER A 17 8.53 -5.66 -11.75
C SER A 17 8.63 -6.97 -10.98
N LYS A 18 9.08 -8.06 -11.63
CA LYS A 18 9.25 -9.39 -11.03
C LYS A 18 10.32 -9.36 -9.92
N GLU A 19 11.49 -8.77 -10.17
CA GLU A 19 12.51 -8.57 -9.13
C GLU A 19 12.05 -7.55 -8.04
N SER A 20 11.30 -6.50 -8.40
CA SER A 20 10.72 -5.53 -7.44
C SER A 20 9.75 -6.19 -6.46
N TYR A 21 8.83 -7.00 -6.99
CA TYR A 21 7.83 -7.74 -6.23
C TYR A 21 8.48 -8.82 -5.34
N LYS A 22 9.54 -9.47 -5.83
CA LYS A 22 10.42 -10.39 -5.09
C LYS A 22 11.16 -9.66 -3.95
N GLU A 23 11.68 -8.46 -4.20
CA GLU A 23 12.31 -7.61 -3.18
C GLU A 23 11.32 -7.26 -2.06
N ARG A 24 10.10 -6.80 -2.41
CA ARG A 24 9.03 -6.53 -1.43
C ARG A 24 8.61 -7.79 -0.65
N LYS A 25 8.60 -8.97 -1.29
CA LYS A 25 8.32 -10.26 -0.64
C LYS A 25 9.46 -10.81 0.22
N ALA A 26 10.68 -10.28 0.12
CA ALA A 26 11.83 -10.76 0.88
C ALA A 26 11.73 -10.48 2.40
N GLY A 27 10.87 -9.56 2.82
CA GLY A 27 10.58 -9.28 4.23
C GLY A 27 11.83 -8.80 4.98
N ALA A 28 12.27 -9.58 5.97
CA ALA A 28 13.50 -9.29 6.73
C ALA A 28 14.78 -9.33 5.88
N SER A 29 14.75 -9.96 4.70
CA SER A 29 15.88 -9.98 3.76
C SER A 29 15.87 -8.84 2.73
N GLN A 30 14.87 -7.95 2.75
CA GLN A 30 14.91 -6.73 1.94
C GLN A 30 15.87 -5.72 2.57
N THR A 31 16.87 -5.27 1.84
CA THR A 31 18.00 -4.45 2.33
C THR A 31 17.56 -3.24 3.16
N LEU A 32 16.59 -2.46 2.67
CA LEU A 32 16.09 -1.28 3.40
C LEU A 32 15.14 -1.63 4.55
N THR A 33 14.57 -2.84 4.58
CA THR A 33 13.61 -3.26 5.64
C THR A 33 14.31 -3.62 6.95
N GLY A 34 15.63 -3.81 6.94
CA GLY A 34 16.47 -3.75 8.13
C GLY A 34 16.62 -2.34 8.74
N LEU A 35 16.19 -1.27 8.05
CA LEU A 35 16.33 0.13 8.48
C LEU A 35 15.01 0.77 9.00
N GLY A 36 13.98 -0.01 9.33
CA GLY A 36 12.65 0.52 9.70
C GLY A 36 11.54 0.13 8.74
N LYS A 37 10.42 0.86 8.79
CA LYS A 37 9.39 0.88 7.73
C LYS A 37 9.23 2.31 7.20
N TRP A 38 10.26 2.83 6.54
CA TRP A 38 10.17 4.11 5.82
C TRP A 38 9.05 4.02 4.78
N TRP A 39 8.15 4.99 4.83
CA TRP A 39 7.07 5.13 3.86
C TRP A 39 7.63 5.68 2.53
N GLY A 40 7.11 5.23 1.39
CA GLY A 40 7.64 5.63 0.07
C GLY A 40 8.85 4.84 -0.42
N ARG A 41 9.18 3.67 0.18
CA ARG A 41 10.26 2.80 -0.35
C ARG A 41 9.92 2.18 -1.69
N LYS A 42 10.30 2.86 -2.77
CA LYS A 42 10.52 2.24 -4.08
C LYS A 42 11.55 1.10 -3.92
N PRO A 43 11.38 -0.05 -4.61
CA PRO A 43 12.37 -1.12 -4.62
C PRO A 43 13.75 -0.63 -5.08
N LEU A 44 14.82 -1.09 -4.44
CA LEU A 44 16.19 -0.71 -4.82
C LEU A 44 16.51 -1.15 -6.25
N ILE A 45 15.96 -2.28 -6.71
CA ILE A 45 16.17 -2.74 -8.09
C ILE A 45 15.51 -1.80 -9.12
N LEU A 46 14.34 -1.23 -8.81
CA LEU A 46 13.70 -0.20 -9.64
C LEU A 46 14.55 1.07 -9.72
N ILE A 47 15.00 1.60 -8.57
CA ILE A 47 15.81 2.83 -8.54
C ILE A 47 17.10 2.65 -9.35
N ARG A 48 17.78 1.51 -9.22
CA ARG A 48 18.98 1.18 -10.00
C ARG A 48 18.69 1.08 -11.50
N ALA A 49 17.65 0.36 -11.88
CA ALA A 49 17.24 0.22 -13.28
C ALA A 49 16.93 1.59 -13.91
N SER A 50 16.21 2.45 -13.18
CA SER A 50 15.86 3.80 -13.64
C SER A 50 17.10 4.67 -13.87
N ILE A 51 18.04 4.68 -12.91
CA ILE A 51 19.29 5.46 -13.00
C ILE A 51 20.15 4.97 -14.16
N ILE A 52 20.33 3.65 -14.32
CA ILE A 52 21.09 3.09 -15.46
C ILE A 52 20.39 3.43 -16.79
N GLY A 53 19.06 3.40 -16.83
CA GLY A 53 18.28 3.73 -18.02
C GLY A 53 18.38 5.19 -18.46
N MET A 54 18.58 6.12 -17.51
CA MET A 54 18.86 7.54 -17.80
C MET A 54 20.33 7.83 -18.15
N LEU A 55 21.24 6.88 -17.93
CA LEU A 55 22.68 7.05 -18.16
C LEU A 55 23.21 6.26 -19.37
N MET A 56 22.49 5.24 -19.82
CA MET A 56 22.91 4.41 -20.95
C MET A 56 22.38 5.01 -22.27
N PRO A 57 23.24 5.27 -23.28
CA PRO A 57 22.80 5.73 -24.59
C PRO A 57 22.10 4.60 -25.37
N VAL A 58 21.34 4.98 -26.39
CA VAL A 58 20.72 4.05 -27.35
C VAL A 58 21.64 3.83 -28.55
N SER A 59 21.70 2.60 -29.05
CA SER A 59 22.34 2.24 -30.32
C SER A 59 21.32 1.76 -31.35
N ASP A 60 21.75 1.60 -32.60
CA ASP A 60 20.93 1.05 -33.69
C ASP A 60 20.56 -0.45 -33.50
N ASN A 61 20.88 -1.04 -32.33
CA ASN A 61 20.50 -2.41 -31.97
C ASN A 61 19.86 -2.46 -30.57
N PRO A 62 18.55 -2.14 -30.46
CA PRO A 62 17.82 -2.15 -29.18
C PRO A 62 17.90 -3.48 -28.42
N LYS A 63 17.98 -4.62 -29.13
CA LYS A 63 18.10 -5.96 -28.51
C LYS A 63 19.43 -6.10 -27.75
N LYS A 64 20.54 -5.62 -28.33
CA LYS A 64 21.88 -5.65 -27.72
C LYS A 64 21.98 -4.69 -26.54
N ASP A 65 21.41 -3.50 -26.64
CA ASP A 65 21.33 -2.54 -25.52
C ASP A 65 20.60 -3.16 -24.33
N ARG A 66 19.47 -3.82 -24.58
CA ARG A 66 18.69 -4.53 -23.56
C ARG A 66 19.44 -5.67 -22.89
N GLU A 67 20.27 -6.41 -23.63
CA GLU A 67 21.17 -7.40 -23.05
C GLU A 67 22.22 -6.77 -22.13
N ILE A 68 22.85 -5.68 -22.56
CA ILE A 68 23.86 -4.95 -21.77
C ILE A 68 23.23 -4.41 -20.49
N PHE A 69 22.07 -3.78 -20.59
CA PHE A 69 21.29 -3.28 -19.45
C PHE A 69 20.99 -4.38 -18.42
N LEU A 70 20.52 -5.55 -18.88
CA LEU A 70 20.23 -6.69 -18.00
C LEU A 70 21.51 -7.27 -17.37
N LYS A 71 22.63 -7.32 -18.10
CA LYS A 71 23.94 -7.77 -17.58
C LYS A 71 24.48 -6.81 -16.51
N ILE A 72 24.42 -5.49 -16.72
CA ILE A 72 24.79 -4.47 -15.71
C ILE A 72 23.92 -4.62 -14.45
N LEU A 73 22.62 -4.87 -14.63
CA LEU A 73 21.69 -5.14 -13.53
C LEU A 73 21.84 -6.53 -12.91
N THR A 74 22.71 -7.43 -13.41
CA THR A 74 22.80 -8.86 -13.03
C THR A 74 21.43 -9.58 -13.04
N MET A 75 20.63 -9.28 -14.06
CA MET A 75 19.29 -9.82 -14.36
C MET A 75 19.27 -10.64 -15.66
N ASP A 76 20.45 -10.88 -16.24
CA ASP A 76 20.75 -11.95 -17.18
C ASP A 76 20.74 -13.33 -16.48
N ASN A 77 20.81 -14.41 -17.26
CA ASN A 77 20.67 -15.77 -16.73
C ASN A 77 21.76 -16.15 -15.71
N ASP A 78 23.00 -15.72 -15.92
CA ASP A 78 24.13 -16.05 -15.05
C ASP A 78 24.09 -15.21 -13.76
N GLY A 79 23.79 -13.91 -13.90
CA GLY A 79 23.51 -13.01 -12.78
C GLY A 79 22.38 -13.49 -11.87
N LEU A 80 21.28 -14.02 -12.45
CA LEU A 80 20.17 -14.61 -11.70
C LEU A 80 20.56 -15.91 -10.98
N TRP A 81 21.45 -16.72 -11.56
CA TRP A 81 21.99 -17.93 -10.92
C TRP A 81 22.86 -17.59 -9.70
N LEU A 82 23.76 -16.61 -9.84
CA LEU A 82 24.63 -16.10 -8.77
C LEU A 82 23.86 -15.53 -7.57
N ARG A 83 22.65 -14.99 -7.80
CA ARG A 83 21.76 -14.47 -6.74
C ARG A 83 21.13 -15.55 -5.85
N ARG A 84 21.16 -16.83 -6.25
CA ARG A 84 20.40 -17.92 -5.60
C ARG A 84 21.04 -18.45 -4.30
N THR A 85 22.29 -18.09 -4.00
CA THR A 85 23.18 -18.88 -3.11
C THR A 85 23.85 -18.10 -1.97
N LYS A 86 23.08 -17.54 -1.01
CA LYS A 86 23.63 -17.03 0.28
C LYS A 86 22.60 -16.91 1.42
N SER A 87 22.97 -17.37 2.63
CA SER A 87 22.28 -17.09 3.92
C SER A 87 23.17 -17.51 5.11
N ILE A 88 23.22 -16.70 6.18
CA ILE A 88 23.97 -17.00 7.43
C ILE A 88 23.17 -16.49 8.67
N PRO A 89 22.92 -17.32 9.70
CA PRO A 89 22.18 -16.96 10.93
C PRO A 89 23.07 -16.44 12.08
N ALA A 90 22.46 -15.95 13.18
CA ALA A 90 23.14 -15.52 14.41
C ALA A 90 22.32 -15.84 15.70
N LYS A 91 22.98 -15.89 16.87
CA LYS A 91 22.55 -16.47 18.17
C LYS A 91 23.46 -15.91 19.29
N ILE A 92 23.11 -15.65 20.57
CA ILE A 92 21.89 -15.34 21.38
C ILE A 92 22.40 -14.71 22.72
N ILE A 93 21.55 -14.38 23.73
CA ILE A 93 21.78 -14.49 25.21
C ILE A 93 20.57 -13.87 25.99
N GLN A 94 20.55 -13.97 27.32
CA GLN A 94 19.67 -13.39 28.36
C GLN A 94 18.37 -14.16 28.68
N ASP A 95 18.35 -14.81 29.85
CA ASP A 95 17.26 -15.66 30.37
C ASP A 95 16.92 -15.29 31.84
N ASN A 96 15.94 -15.95 32.47
CA ASN A 96 15.53 -15.70 33.87
C ASN A 96 15.98 -16.78 34.87
N ASP A 97 15.48 -16.68 36.10
CA ASP A 97 15.67 -17.58 37.25
C ASP A 97 15.33 -19.07 37.01
N LYS A 98 14.66 -19.43 35.89
CA LYS A 98 14.41 -20.81 35.42
C LYS A 98 15.12 -21.16 34.10
N GLY A 99 15.96 -20.26 33.57
CA GLY A 99 16.49 -20.37 32.21
C GLY A 99 15.48 -20.00 31.11
N TRP A 100 14.43 -19.23 31.42
CA TRP A 100 13.40 -18.80 30.47
C TRP A 100 13.51 -17.29 30.16
N ARG A 101 13.65 -16.89 28.90
CA ARG A 101 13.72 -15.47 28.51
C ARG A 101 12.35 -14.80 28.42
N ALA A 102 12.19 -13.59 28.96
CA ALA A 102 11.00 -12.78 28.68
C ALA A 102 10.99 -12.35 27.19
N ASP A 103 9.96 -12.76 26.46
CA ASP A 103 9.82 -12.61 25.01
C ASP A 103 8.83 -11.48 24.62
N ALA A 104 7.74 -11.33 25.35
CA ALA A 104 6.84 -10.18 25.22
C ALA A 104 6.15 -9.83 26.54
N TYR A 105 6.00 -8.54 26.81
CA TYR A 105 5.21 -8.00 27.93
C TYR A 105 3.90 -7.44 27.38
N LEU A 106 2.75 -7.73 28.00
CA LEU A 106 1.43 -7.26 27.56
C LEU A 106 0.80 -6.37 28.64
N TYR A 107 0.36 -5.19 28.21
CA TYR A 107 -0.17 -4.11 29.05
C TYR A 107 -1.59 -3.76 28.64
N CYS A 108 -2.39 -3.31 29.59
CA CYS A 108 -3.73 -2.77 29.38
C CYS A 108 -3.88 -1.40 30.03
N VAL A 109 -4.73 -0.58 29.43
CA VAL A 109 -5.25 0.67 30.00
C VAL A 109 -6.43 0.31 30.90
N GLU A 110 -6.59 1.02 32.01
CA GLU A 110 -7.69 0.80 32.96
C GLU A 110 -8.44 2.11 33.19
N ALA A 111 -9.75 2.05 33.33
CA ALA A 111 -10.58 3.23 33.64
C ALA A 111 -11.69 2.87 34.61
N LYS A 112 -12.15 3.85 35.39
CA LYS A 112 -13.23 3.66 36.35
C LYS A 112 -14.55 3.40 35.64
N CYS A 113 -15.18 2.26 35.91
CA CYS A 113 -16.50 1.91 35.38
C CYS A 113 -17.58 2.78 36.04
N PRO A 114 -18.41 3.53 35.27
CA PRO A 114 -19.46 4.37 35.86
C PRO A 114 -20.52 3.59 36.65
N ALA A 115 -20.88 2.38 36.22
CA ALA A 115 -21.89 1.54 36.88
C ALA A 115 -21.47 1.03 38.27
N THR A 116 -20.22 0.60 38.41
CA THR A 116 -19.75 -0.15 39.60
C THR A 116 -18.70 0.60 40.41
N GLY A 117 -18.15 1.71 39.89
CA GLY A 117 -17.06 2.45 40.51
C GLY A 117 -15.71 1.72 40.53
N LEU A 118 -15.62 0.49 40.02
CA LEU A 118 -14.42 -0.34 39.97
C LEU A 118 -13.48 0.11 38.82
N MET A 119 -12.17 -0.02 39.01
CA MET A 119 -11.19 0.12 37.94
C MET A 119 -11.25 -1.08 36.99
N LEU A 120 -11.76 -0.87 35.78
CA LEU A 120 -11.99 -1.92 34.78
C LEU A 120 -10.84 -1.92 33.74
N PRO A 121 -10.16 -3.07 33.54
CA PRO A 121 -9.19 -3.24 32.47
C PRO A 121 -9.87 -3.14 31.09
N LEU A 122 -9.24 -2.44 30.14
CA LEU A 122 -9.77 -2.18 28.81
C LEU A 122 -9.02 -2.99 27.74
N ALA A 123 -9.72 -3.86 27.01
CA ALA A 123 -9.22 -4.48 25.79
C ALA A 123 -10.36 -4.77 24.80
N PRO A 124 -10.11 -4.67 23.47
CA PRO A 124 -11.05 -5.10 22.44
C PRO A 124 -11.12 -6.62 22.30
N SER A 125 -10.16 -7.35 22.90
CA SER A 125 -10.17 -8.80 23.04
C SER A 125 -9.16 -9.22 24.09
N TRP A 126 -9.53 -10.19 24.92
CA TRP A 126 -8.66 -10.82 25.91
C TRP A 126 -7.99 -12.11 25.41
N VAL A 127 -8.17 -12.46 24.13
CA VAL A 127 -7.48 -13.62 23.51
C VAL A 127 -6.03 -13.29 23.19
N ILE A 128 -5.11 -14.09 23.74
CA ILE A 128 -3.66 -13.93 23.58
C ILE A 128 -3.12 -14.87 22.49
N SER A 129 -3.61 -16.10 22.42
CA SER A 129 -3.28 -17.05 21.34
C SER A 129 -4.49 -17.92 20.99
N GLU A 130 -4.92 -17.93 19.74
CA GLU A 130 -5.99 -18.83 19.32
C GLU A 130 -5.53 -20.29 19.21
N LYS A 131 -4.36 -20.55 18.60
CA LYS A 131 -3.92 -21.94 18.31
C LYS A 131 -3.78 -22.79 19.59
N TYR A 132 -3.47 -22.16 20.72
CA TYR A 132 -3.25 -22.80 22.01
C TYR A 132 -4.36 -22.48 23.03
N ASN A 133 -5.47 -21.87 22.59
CA ASN A 133 -6.58 -21.38 23.41
C ASN A 133 -6.11 -20.64 24.68
N VAL A 134 -5.25 -19.64 24.51
CA VAL A 134 -4.75 -18.81 25.62
C VAL A 134 -5.48 -17.49 25.66
N CYS A 135 -6.09 -17.17 26.80
CA CYS A 135 -6.80 -15.92 27.03
C CYS A 135 -6.64 -15.42 28.47
N ALA A 136 -6.84 -14.12 28.66
CA ALA A 136 -7.01 -13.53 29.97
C ALA A 136 -8.49 -13.63 30.40
N VAL A 137 -8.72 -13.87 31.69
CA VAL A 137 -10.04 -13.85 32.33
C VAL A 137 -9.99 -12.86 33.48
N LEU A 138 -10.94 -11.93 33.49
CA LEU A 138 -11.11 -10.96 34.57
C LEU A 138 -11.87 -11.61 35.73
N LYS A 139 -11.38 -11.42 36.96
CA LYS A 139 -12.09 -11.76 38.20
C LYS A 139 -12.25 -10.51 39.04
N ARG A 140 -13.47 -10.19 39.45
CA ARG A 140 -13.73 -9.05 40.34
C ARG A 140 -12.98 -9.20 41.66
N ASN A 141 -12.30 -8.14 42.09
CA ASN A 141 -11.59 -8.07 43.36
C ASN A 141 -11.89 -6.72 44.03
N ASP A 142 -12.80 -6.73 44.99
CA ASP A 142 -13.25 -5.54 45.72
C ASP A 142 -12.19 -4.97 46.67
N LEU A 143 -11.19 -5.77 47.11
CA LEU A 143 -10.09 -5.29 47.96
C LEU A 143 -9.23 -4.26 47.23
N ILE A 144 -8.97 -4.48 45.94
CA ILE A 144 -8.28 -3.52 45.05
C ILE A 144 -9.24 -2.59 44.31
N LYS A 145 -10.55 -2.70 44.56
CA LYS A 145 -11.64 -1.99 43.85
C LYS A 145 -11.52 -2.11 42.32
N GLY A 146 -11.24 -3.32 41.83
CA GLY A 146 -10.93 -3.58 40.44
C GLY A 146 -11.04 -5.07 40.08
N TYR A 147 -10.11 -5.56 39.26
CA TYR A 147 -10.12 -6.94 38.78
C TYR A 147 -8.72 -7.57 38.81
N ASP A 148 -8.64 -8.82 39.22
CA ASP A 148 -7.50 -9.70 38.91
C ASP A 148 -7.59 -10.21 37.48
N ILE A 149 -6.45 -10.56 36.89
CA ILE A 149 -6.34 -10.98 35.49
C ILE A 149 -5.58 -12.30 35.42
N ASP A 150 -6.33 -13.39 35.25
CA ASP A 150 -5.78 -14.74 35.15
C ASP A 150 -5.56 -15.17 33.70
N ILE A 151 -4.38 -15.71 33.40
CA ILE A 151 -4.04 -16.20 32.07
C ILE A 151 -4.29 -17.70 31.98
N ILE A 152 -5.40 -18.08 31.36
CA ILE A 152 -5.79 -19.48 31.17
C ILE A 152 -5.21 -19.98 29.84
N THR A 153 -4.39 -21.04 29.91
CA THR A 153 -3.90 -21.79 28.74
C THR A 153 -4.78 -23.03 28.52
N GLY A 154 -5.12 -23.35 27.26
CA GLY A 154 -5.99 -24.48 26.94
C GLY A 154 -7.48 -24.23 27.27
N ALA A 155 -7.90 -22.97 27.31
CA ALA A 155 -9.27 -22.57 27.64
C ALA A 155 -10.33 -23.22 26.72
N ASN A 156 -11.52 -23.50 27.28
CA ASN A 156 -12.63 -24.07 26.52
C ASN A 156 -13.25 -23.06 25.54
N LYS A 157 -14.15 -23.53 24.67
CA LYS A 157 -14.77 -22.71 23.62
C LYS A 157 -15.51 -21.49 24.19
N ASP A 158 -16.19 -21.63 25.31
CA ASP A 158 -17.05 -20.58 25.88
C ASP A 158 -16.23 -19.49 26.57
N THR A 159 -15.17 -19.88 27.29
CA THR A 159 -14.19 -18.94 27.86
C THR A 159 -13.47 -18.19 26.74
N MET A 160 -13.07 -18.87 25.66
CA MET A 160 -12.50 -18.21 24.46
C MET A 160 -13.51 -17.29 23.76
N ALA A 161 -14.80 -17.65 23.71
CA ALA A 161 -15.85 -16.81 23.14
C ALA A 161 -16.10 -15.55 23.98
N LYS A 162 -16.18 -15.68 25.32
CA LYS A 162 -16.25 -14.54 26.25
C LYS A 162 -15.03 -13.63 26.12
N ALA A 163 -13.81 -14.19 26.09
CA ALA A 163 -12.58 -13.43 25.90
C ALA A 163 -12.54 -12.67 24.55
N LYS A 164 -13.19 -13.17 23.50
CA LYS A 164 -13.31 -12.48 22.20
C LYS A 164 -14.18 -11.21 22.24
N LEU A 165 -15.09 -11.07 23.19
CA LEU A 165 -15.94 -9.88 23.32
C LEU A 165 -15.17 -8.66 23.86
N GLY A 166 -14.12 -8.90 24.64
CA GLY A 166 -13.36 -7.86 25.32
C GLY A 166 -14.18 -7.09 26.37
N THR A 167 -13.64 -5.97 26.82
CA THR A 167 -14.30 -4.93 27.64
C THR A 167 -14.46 -3.61 26.88
N VAL A 168 -14.01 -3.54 25.61
CA VAL A 168 -14.22 -2.38 24.72
C VAL A 168 -14.74 -2.84 23.35
N ARG A 169 -15.90 -2.33 22.92
CA ARG A 169 -16.45 -2.54 21.57
C ARG A 169 -16.92 -1.21 21.00
N ASN A 170 -16.69 -0.95 19.71
CA ASN A 170 -17.18 0.25 19.01
C ASN A 170 -16.93 1.58 19.75
N ASN A 171 -15.75 1.70 20.39
CA ASN A 171 -15.36 2.84 21.25
C ASN A 171 -16.28 3.12 22.45
N ARG A 172 -16.91 2.05 22.99
CA ARG A 172 -17.59 2.01 24.29
C ARG A 172 -16.91 1.00 25.21
N MET A 173 -16.77 1.33 26.48
CA MET A 173 -16.50 0.39 27.58
C MET A 173 -17.77 -0.44 27.84
N ILE A 174 -17.64 -1.73 28.13
CA ILE A 174 -18.74 -2.58 28.59
C ILE A 174 -18.43 -3.09 29.99
N CYS A 175 -19.35 -2.90 30.93
CA CYS A 175 -19.22 -3.46 32.27
C CYS A 175 -19.43 -4.98 32.23
N PRO A 176 -18.51 -5.82 32.75
CA PRO A 176 -18.70 -7.27 32.79
C PRO A 176 -19.77 -7.71 33.81
N GLU A 177 -20.05 -6.86 34.82
CA GLU A 177 -21.00 -7.15 35.90
C GLU A 177 -22.45 -6.82 35.50
N THR A 178 -22.67 -5.66 34.86
CA THR A 178 -24.03 -5.16 34.51
C THR A 178 -24.38 -5.29 33.03
N GLY A 179 -23.39 -5.49 32.15
CA GLY A 179 -23.56 -5.48 30.69
C GLY A 179 -23.73 -4.10 30.05
N GLU A 180 -23.78 -3.03 30.83
CA GLU A 180 -24.00 -1.65 30.35
C GLU A 180 -22.83 -1.11 29.52
N GLU A 181 -23.13 -0.32 28.49
CA GLU A 181 -22.13 0.22 27.56
C GLU A 181 -21.92 1.75 27.71
N PHE A 182 -20.77 2.17 28.22
CA PHE A 182 -20.41 3.59 28.42
C PHE A 182 -19.52 4.10 27.28
N SER A 183 -19.84 5.23 26.66
CA SER A 183 -18.99 5.81 25.61
C SER A 183 -17.64 6.24 26.17
N ILE A 184 -16.54 5.95 25.46
CA ILE A 184 -15.21 6.36 25.93
C ILE A 184 -15.10 7.88 26.01
N SER A 185 -15.76 8.63 25.11
CA SER A 185 -15.83 10.09 25.19
C SER A 185 -16.52 10.58 26.48
N GLY A 186 -17.58 9.90 26.93
CA GLY A 186 -18.21 10.19 28.22
C GLY A 186 -17.30 9.89 29.41
N ILE A 187 -16.56 8.77 29.37
CA ILE A 187 -15.57 8.41 30.39
C ILE A 187 -14.41 9.43 30.44
N ARG A 188 -14.00 9.99 29.29
CA ARG A 188 -13.03 11.09 29.21
C ARG A 188 -13.56 12.43 29.70
N GLY A 189 -14.88 12.60 29.85
CA GLY A 189 -15.51 13.89 30.14
C GLY A 189 -15.59 14.84 28.93
N ASP A 190 -15.51 14.31 27.71
CA ASP A 190 -15.59 15.12 26.48
C ASP A 190 -16.97 15.77 26.34
N ARG A 191 -17.01 17.06 26.04
CA ARG A 191 -18.25 17.87 25.95
C ARG A 191 -18.26 18.76 24.72
N VAL A 192 -19.42 18.91 24.08
CA VAL A 192 -19.59 19.85 22.96
C VAL A 192 -20.12 21.18 23.49
N VAL A 193 -19.42 22.27 23.19
CA VAL A 193 -19.82 23.64 23.55
C VAL A 193 -19.70 24.51 22.31
N ASN A 194 -20.76 25.21 21.93
CA ASN A 194 -20.83 26.09 20.75
C ASN A 194 -20.29 25.41 19.46
N GLY A 195 -20.70 24.15 19.24
CA GLY A 195 -20.29 23.34 18.08
C GLY A 195 -18.86 22.79 18.13
N LYS A 196 -18.05 23.11 19.15
CA LYS A 196 -16.68 22.61 19.31
C LYS A 196 -16.59 21.57 20.43
N THR A 197 -15.87 20.49 20.18
CA THR A 197 -15.58 19.47 21.21
C THR A 197 -14.44 19.95 22.10
N ILE A 198 -14.72 20.07 23.40
CA ILE A 198 -13.74 20.23 24.47
C ILE A 198 -13.47 18.83 25.03
N TYR A 199 -12.23 18.35 24.91
CA TYR A 199 -11.82 17.07 25.48
C TYR A 199 -11.63 17.18 26.99
N GLY A 200 -12.07 16.17 27.75
CA GLY A 200 -12.11 16.25 29.21
C GLY A 200 -10.89 15.69 29.94
N LEU A 201 -9.94 15.06 29.24
CA LEU A 201 -8.72 14.52 29.83
C LEU A 201 -7.77 15.62 30.34
N ARG A 202 -7.10 15.35 31.46
CA ARG A 202 -5.89 16.08 31.85
C ARG A 202 -4.83 15.93 30.76
N LEU A 203 -4.26 17.05 30.33
CA LEU A 203 -3.08 17.04 29.47
C LEU A 203 -1.84 16.72 30.33
N TRP A 204 -1.05 15.74 29.89
CA TRP A 204 0.19 15.37 30.57
C TRP A 204 1.20 16.52 30.49
N GLU A 205 2.00 16.68 31.54
CA GLU A 205 3.09 17.64 31.63
C GLU A 205 4.40 17.02 31.10
N LYS A 206 5.43 17.83 30.83
CA LYS A 206 6.69 17.34 30.22
C LYS A 206 7.40 16.27 31.05
N ASP A 207 7.29 16.34 32.37
CA ASP A 207 7.92 15.42 33.32
C ASP A 207 7.06 14.18 33.61
N ASP A 208 5.84 14.08 33.08
CA ASP A 208 5.02 12.86 33.20
C ASP A 208 5.57 11.76 32.27
N PHE A 209 5.72 10.54 32.81
CA PHE A 209 5.99 9.31 32.03
C PHE A 209 5.19 8.09 32.53
N VAL A 210 4.32 8.31 33.50
CA VAL A 210 3.29 7.41 34.02
C VAL A 210 2.03 8.24 34.32
N PRO A 211 0.81 7.66 34.26
CA PRO A 211 -0.39 8.37 34.68
C PRO A 211 -0.32 8.76 36.17
N ARG A 212 -0.94 9.89 36.52
CA ARG A 212 -1.13 10.31 37.92
C ARG A 212 -2.28 9.52 38.54
N PRO A 213 -2.35 9.34 39.88
CA PRO A 213 -3.39 8.51 40.52
C PRO A 213 -4.84 8.95 40.27
N ASP A 214 -5.03 10.21 39.87
CA ASP A 214 -6.29 10.86 39.50
C ASP A 214 -6.60 10.86 37.99
N ASP A 215 -5.66 10.43 37.13
CA ASP A 215 -5.89 10.33 35.68
C ASP A 215 -6.96 9.28 35.35
N VAL A 216 -7.87 9.63 34.44
CA VAL A 216 -8.97 8.78 33.93
C VAL A 216 -8.48 7.42 33.39
N PHE A 217 -7.26 7.39 32.85
CA PHE A 217 -6.62 6.21 32.27
C PHE A 217 -5.35 5.83 33.04
N GLN A 218 -5.38 4.67 33.69
CA GLN A 218 -4.23 4.04 34.33
C GLN A 218 -3.60 2.99 33.38
N GLU A 219 -2.38 2.53 33.65
CA GLU A 219 -1.68 1.52 32.84
C GLU A 219 -1.19 0.35 33.71
N ARG A 220 -1.55 -0.90 33.35
CA ARG A 220 -1.16 -2.13 34.08
C ARG A 220 -0.58 -3.20 33.16
N LEU A 221 0.58 -3.76 33.53
CA LEU A 221 1.09 -5.02 33.00
C LEU A 221 0.17 -6.16 33.47
N TYR A 222 -0.32 -7.00 32.55
CA TYR A 222 -1.25 -8.10 32.87
C TYR A 222 -0.80 -9.49 32.43
N CYS A 223 0.17 -9.59 31.51
CA CYS A 223 0.65 -10.87 31.00
C CYS A 223 2.12 -10.79 30.57
N VAL A 224 2.88 -11.86 30.81
CA VAL A 224 4.24 -12.02 30.28
C VAL A 224 4.32 -13.31 29.47
N ARG A 225 4.86 -13.23 28.25
CA ARG A 225 5.28 -14.40 27.46
C ARG A 225 6.76 -14.63 27.67
N TRP A 226 7.12 -15.81 28.15
CA TRP A 226 8.48 -16.31 28.30
C TRP A 226 8.83 -17.30 27.17
N VAL A 227 10.12 -17.57 26.98
CA VAL A 227 10.70 -18.55 26.05
C VAL A 227 11.72 -19.40 26.80
N GLU A 228 11.41 -20.67 26.97
CA GLU A 228 12.35 -21.71 27.34
C GLU A 228 13.09 -22.19 26.08
N THR A 229 14.43 -22.18 26.13
CA THR A 229 15.27 -22.66 25.02
C THR A 229 15.93 -23.98 25.42
N TYR A 230 15.62 -25.05 24.69
CA TYR A 230 16.13 -26.39 24.97
C TYR A 230 16.74 -27.02 23.72
N VAL A 231 17.45 -28.14 23.89
CA VAL A 231 18.23 -28.77 22.81
C VAL A 231 17.78 -30.21 22.62
N GLU A 232 17.51 -30.60 21.38
CA GLU A 232 16.99 -31.92 21.02
C GLU A 232 17.74 -32.45 19.78
N LYS A 233 17.98 -33.76 19.69
CA LYS A 233 18.45 -34.37 18.43
C LYS A 233 17.27 -34.49 17.46
N ASN A 234 17.42 -33.96 16.26
CA ASN A 234 16.40 -34.11 15.21
C ASN A 234 16.38 -35.56 14.68
N LYS A 235 15.43 -35.86 13.76
CA LYS A 235 15.30 -37.19 13.12
C LYS A 235 16.55 -37.67 12.33
N GLN A 236 17.57 -36.84 12.18
CA GLN A 236 18.84 -37.13 11.50
C GLN A 236 20.02 -37.14 12.50
N GLY A 237 19.76 -37.22 13.81
CA GLY A 237 20.76 -37.22 14.87
C GLY A 237 21.41 -35.86 15.15
N LYS A 238 21.17 -34.84 14.33
CA LYS A 238 21.76 -33.51 14.47
C LYS A 238 21.16 -32.78 15.68
N VAL A 239 22.03 -32.22 16.50
CA VAL A 239 21.68 -31.36 17.65
C VAL A 239 21.03 -30.08 17.13
N VAL A 240 19.79 -29.81 17.55
CA VAL A 240 18.98 -28.64 17.12
C VAL A 240 18.37 -27.95 18.35
N GLU A 241 18.43 -26.62 18.33
CA GLU A 241 17.81 -25.75 19.33
C GLU A 241 16.30 -25.63 19.08
N LYS A 242 15.49 -25.93 20.10
CA LYS A 242 14.04 -25.73 20.12
C LYS A 242 13.65 -24.69 21.16
N LYS A 243 12.46 -24.12 20.98
CA LYS A 243 11.90 -23.07 21.84
C LYS A 243 10.47 -23.42 22.20
N LEU A 244 10.17 -23.40 23.51
CA LEU A 244 8.84 -23.52 24.07
C LEU A 244 8.46 -22.16 24.66
N HIS A 245 7.29 -21.61 24.32
CA HIS A 245 6.84 -20.36 24.92
C HIS A 245 5.86 -20.65 26.05
N HIS A 246 6.05 -19.99 27.20
CA HIS A 246 5.14 -20.04 28.34
C HIS A 246 4.42 -18.69 28.44
N ILE A 247 3.09 -18.67 28.54
CA ILE A 247 2.32 -17.42 28.65
C ILE A 247 1.65 -17.41 30.03
N SER A 248 2.00 -16.45 30.88
CA SER A 248 1.61 -16.45 32.31
C SER A 248 1.00 -15.14 32.78
N SER A 249 0.21 -15.23 33.84
CA SER A 249 -0.13 -14.09 34.71
C SER A 249 1.15 -13.44 35.25
N VAL A 250 1.02 -12.18 35.67
CA VAL A 250 2.10 -11.38 36.28
C VAL A 250 2.32 -11.83 37.72
N THR A 251 3.54 -12.18 38.09
CA THR A 251 3.89 -12.55 39.47
C THR A 251 4.29 -11.33 40.30
N GLU A 252 4.38 -11.47 41.63
CA GLU A 252 5.02 -10.46 42.48
C GLU A 252 6.45 -10.12 42.02
N THR A 253 7.20 -11.11 41.52
CA THR A 253 8.58 -10.89 41.07
C THR A 253 8.61 -9.97 39.84
N ASP A 254 7.59 -10.05 38.99
CA ASP A 254 7.44 -9.19 37.82
C ASP A 254 6.98 -7.78 38.21
N GLN A 255 6.08 -7.65 39.19
CA GLN A 255 5.74 -6.33 39.76
C GLN A 255 6.95 -5.67 40.43
N LYS A 256 7.79 -6.44 41.14
CA LYS A 256 9.06 -5.98 41.73
C LYS A 256 10.04 -5.55 40.63
N ARG A 257 10.12 -6.29 39.51
CA ARG A 257 10.90 -5.91 38.31
C ARG A 257 10.38 -4.62 37.65
N GLU A 258 9.07 -4.43 37.49
CA GLU A 258 8.53 -3.17 36.91
C GLU A 258 8.78 -1.96 37.81
N LYS A 259 8.64 -2.10 39.14
CA LYS A 259 8.98 -1.03 40.10
C LYS A 259 10.46 -0.64 40.02
N GLN A 260 11.36 -1.61 39.86
CA GLN A 260 12.79 -1.33 39.67
C GLN A 260 13.09 -0.65 38.32
N VAL A 261 12.41 -1.06 37.24
CA VAL A 261 12.51 -0.39 35.92
C VAL A 261 12.04 1.07 36.01
N LEU A 262 10.92 1.33 36.69
CA LEU A 262 10.40 2.67 36.91
C LEU A 262 11.40 3.55 37.68
N LYS A 263 12.00 3.01 38.76
CA LYS A 263 13.05 3.69 39.54
C LYS A 263 14.27 4.04 38.67
N LEU A 264 14.79 3.07 37.92
CA LEU A 264 15.96 3.25 37.06
C LEU A 264 15.73 4.29 35.96
N LEU A 265 14.52 4.39 35.41
CA LEU A 265 14.18 5.47 34.48
C LEU A 265 14.13 6.82 35.20
N ASN A 266 13.43 6.92 36.34
CA ASN A 266 13.28 8.17 37.08
C ASN A 266 14.63 8.79 37.49
N GLU A 267 15.59 7.97 37.91
CA GLU A 267 16.98 8.37 38.19
C GLU A 267 17.68 9.05 37.01
N ARG A 268 17.31 8.73 35.76
CA ARG A 268 18.00 9.14 34.52
C ARG A 268 17.20 10.09 33.64
N PHE A 269 15.88 10.19 33.85
CA PHE A 269 14.92 10.77 32.92
C PHE A 269 15.28 12.19 32.45
N LYS A 270 15.59 13.10 33.38
CA LYS A 270 15.92 14.50 33.06
C LYS A 270 17.27 14.65 32.36
N GLU A 271 18.26 13.85 32.75
CA GLU A 271 19.58 13.80 32.10
C GLU A 271 19.44 13.26 30.66
N TRP A 272 18.71 12.16 30.47
CA TRP A 272 18.49 11.54 29.16
C TRP A 272 17.65 12.40 28.22
N GLN A 273 16.62 13.10 28.71
CA GLN A 273 15.95 14.15 27.92
C GLN A 273 16.92 15.26 27.52
N THR A 274 17.86 15.62 28.40
CA THR A 274 18.85 16.69 28.13
C THR A 274 19.86 16.25 27.06
N LYS A 275 20.48 15.07 27.22
CA LYS A 275 21.39 14.43 26.25
C LYS A 275 20.72 13.95 24.95
N GLY A 276 19.39 13.85 24.92
CA GLY A 276 18.62 13.38 23.76
C GLY A 276 18.56 11.86 23.60
N PHE A 277 18.84 11.10 24.66
CA PHE A 277 18.71 9.64 24.65
C PHE A 277 17.25 9.18 24.79
N ILE A 278 16.34 10.05 25.26
CA ILE A 278 14.89 9.89 25.15
C ILE A 278 14.26 11.21 24.67
N PRO A 279 13.07 11.18 24.01
CA PRO A 279 12.44 12.38 23.49
C PRO A 279 12.09 13.40 24.57
N SER A 280 12.15 14.68 24.21
CA SER A 280 11.68 15.79 25.06
C SER A 280 10.80 16.81 24.33
N ARG A 281 10.58 16.62 23.01
CA ARG A 281 9.79 17.49 22.14
C ARG A 281 8.28 17.35 22.40
N LYS A 282 7.59 18.50 22.43
CA LYS A 282 6.13 18.60 22.45
C LYS A 282 5.55 18.20 21.09
N ILE A 283 4.40 17.52 21.08
CA ILE A 283 3.67 17.16 19.86
C ILE A 283 3.05 18.43 19.26
N GLU A 284 3.42 18.74 18.02
CA GLU A 284 2.78 19.78 17.20
C GLU A 284 1.42 19.28 16.71
N HIS A 285 0.39 20.13 16.76
CA HIS A 285 -0.98 19.82 16.36
C HIS A 285 -1.12 19.43 14.88
N GLY A 286 -2.09 18.58 14.56
CA GLY A 286 -2.28 18.02 13.21
C GLY A 286 -3.30 16.87 13.16
N TYR A 287 -3.62 16.41 11.96
CA TYR A 287 -4.70 15.43 11.74
C TYR A 287 -4.43 14.08 12.44
N ASN A 288 -3.22 13.54 12.31
CA ASN A 288 -2.77 12.34 13.01
C ASN A 288 -2.28 12.66 14.43
N THR A 289 -1.69 13.84 14.64
CA THR A 289 -0.97 14.20 15.87
C THR A 289 -1.85 14.76 16.97
N ASP A 290 -3.06 15.24 16.67
CA ASP A 290 -4.11 15.50 17.65
C ASP A 290 -4.69 14.21 18.27
N GLN A 291 -4.49 13.05 17.63
CA GLN A 291 -5.02 11.77 18.13
C GLN A 291 -4.47 11.38 19.51
N PRO A 292 -3.14 11.26 19.73
CA PRO A 292 -2.60 10.97 21.06
C PRO A 292 -2.97 12.03 22.11
N ILE A 293 -3.06 13.31 21.72
CA ILE A 293 -3.46 14.41 22.61
C ILE A 293 -4.90 14.21 23.10
N ARG A 294 -5.87 14.06 22.19
CA ARG A 294 -7.30 13.97 22.54
C ARG A 294 -7.73 12.62 23.12
N GLU A 295 -7.04 11.53 22.78
CA GLU A 295 -7.43 10.18 23.21
C GLU A 295 -6.72 9.70 24.48
N ARG A 296 -5.59 10.31 24.86
CA ARG A 296 -4.76 9.91 26.02
C ARG A 296 -4.17 11.07 26.84
N GLY A 297 -4.39 12.34 26.45
CA GLY A 297 -3.76 13.49 27.10
C GLY A 297 -2.29 13.66 26.77
N TRP A 298 -1.74 12.88 25.83
CA TRP A 298 -0.31 12.82 25.56
C TRP A 298 0.19 14.04 24.77
N THR A 299 0.87 14.97 25.45
CA THR A 299 1.38 16.22 24.87
C THR A 299 2.82 16.17 24.33
N HIS A 300 3.63 15.16 24.68
CA HIS A 300 5.04 15.05 24.29
C HIS A 300 5.34 13.66 23.73
N TRP A 301 6.34 13.56 22.85
CA TRP A 301 6.62 12.32 22.11
C TRP A 301 7.05 11.14 22.99
N HIS A 302 7.64 11.37 24.18
CA HIS A 302 8.00 10.29 25.10
C HIS A 302 6.78 9.64 25.78
N HIS A 303 5.61 10.30 25.83
CA HIS A 303 4.39 9.73 26.43
C HIS A 303 3.86 8.50 25.67
N LEU A 304 4.21 8.38 24.39
CA LEU A 304 3.89 7.23 23.52
C LEU A 304 4.70 5.98 23.88
N PHE A 305 5.55 6.02 24.91
CA PHE A 305 6.38 4.92 25.39
C PHE A 305 6.12 4.72 26.89
N ASN A 306 6.03 3.48 27.36
CA ASN A 306 5.97 3.22 28.81
C ASN A 306 7.37 3.26 29.44
N HIS A 307 7.46 3.26 30.77
CA HIS A 307 8.74 3.35 31.48
C HIS A 307 9.75 2.25 31.10
N ARG A 308 9.28 1.02 30.80
CA ARG A 308 10.12 -0.08 30.31
C ARG A 308 10.68 0.20 28.91
N GLN A 309 9.86 0.76 28.02
CA GLN A 309 10.25 1.11 26.66
C GLN A 309 11.24 2.28 26.64
N LEU A 310 10.98 3.33 27.42
CA LEU A 310 11.91 4.45 27.60
C LEU A 310 13.25 3.99 28.20
N LEU A 311 13.24 3.11 29.22
CA LEU A 311 14.47 2.59 29.80
C LEU A 311 15.28 1.76 28.80
N ILE A 312 14.65 0.82 28.09
CA ILE A 312 15.33 -0.06 27.11
C ILE A 312 15.88 0.75 25.94
N ASN A 313 15.06 1.62 25.34
CA ASN A 313 15.45 2.42 24.18
C ASN A 313 16.53 3.45 24.56
N GLY A 314 16.37 4.15 25.69
CA GLY A 314 17.32 5.14 26.17
C GLY A 314 18.67 4.53 26.59
N GLN A 315 18.67 3.38 27.27
CA GLN A 315 19.91 2.69 27.65
C GLN A 315 20.69 2.16 26.44
N LEU A 316 19.97 1.68 25.42
CA LEU A 316 20.55 1.23 24.16
C LEU A 316 21.16 2.42 23.40
N PHE A 317 20.47 3.56 23.34
CA PHE A 317 20.95 4.72 22.61
C PHE A 317 22.08 5.47 23.34
N SER A 318 22.04 5.56 24.67
CA SER A 318 23.16 6.11 25.45
C SER A 318 24.42 5.29 25.21
N TYR A 319 24.33 3.96 25.33
CA TYR A 319 25.47 3.07 25.14
C TYR A 319 26.04 3.14 23.72
N LEU A 320 25.18 3.21 22.69
CA LEU A 320 25.62 3.39 21.30
C LEU A 320 26.27 4.76 21.05
N SER A 321 25.84 5.81 21.74
CA SER A 321 26.41 7.17 21.67
C SER A 321 27.66 7.35 22.54
N GLU A 322 27.83 6.55 23.59
CA GLU A 322 28.98 6.57 24.49
C GLU A 322 30.12 5.66 23.97
N MET A 323 29.79 4.65 23.14
CA MET A 323 30.77 3.82 22.42
C MET A 323 31.12 4.32 21.00
N SER A 324 30.48 5.37 20.48
CA SER A 324 30.71 5.82 19.09
C SER A 324 32.02 6.59 18.94
N ASN A 325 33.09 5.85 18.63
CA ASN A 325 34.42 6.41 18.32
C ASN A 325 34.48 7.17 16.97
N ASN A 326 33.41 7.14 16.17
CA ASN A 326 33.30 7.83 14.89
C ASN A 326 31.83 8.11 14.52
N SER A 327 31.63 9.01 13.55
CA SER A 327 30.32 9.44 13.05
C SER A 327 29.49 8.28 12.51
N GLU A 328 30.11 7.29 11.85
CA GLU A 328 29.43 6.13 11.26
C GLU A 328 28.76 5.25 12.32
N THR A 329 29.38 5.09 13.49
CA THR A 329 28.78 4.35 14.61
C THR A 329 27.57 5.10 15.18
N LEU A 330 27.64 6.43 15.29
CA LEU A 330 26.52 7.25 15.77
C LEU A 330 25.37 7.31 14.74
N ILE A 331 25.66 7.33 13.44
CA ILE A 331 24.68 7.17 12.35
C ILE A 331 23.99 5.80 12.44
N SER A 332 24.75 4.73 12.68
CA SER A 332 24.19 3.39 12.90
C SER A 332 23.25 3.36 14.12
N GLY A 333 23.65 4.02 15.20
CA GLY A 333 22.81 4.22 16.40
C GLY A 333 21.50 4.97 16.12
N LEU A 334 21.56 6.09 15.39
CA LEU A 334 20.39 6.85 14.93
C LEU A 334 19.43 5.99 14.08
N LEU A 335 19.95 5.25 13.12
CA LEU A 335 19.11 4.37 12.28
C LEU A 335 18.48 3.23 13.11
N HIS A 336 19.23 2.66 14.06
CA HIS A 336 18.73 1.57 14.92
C HIS A 336 17.71 2.04 15.96
N ILE A 337 17.89 3.20 16.60
CA ILE A 337 16.95 3.70 17.64
C ILE A 337 15.57 4.04 17.06
N GLY A 338 15.50 4.55 15.83
CA GLY A 338 14.21 4.77 15.15
C GLY A 338 13.45 3.48 14.84
N LEU A 339 14.17 2.43 14.44
CA LEU A 339 13.60 1.09 14.27
C LEU A 339 13.17 0.48 15.61
N CYS A 340 13.93 0.70 16.68
CA CYS A 340 13.51 0.36 18.05
C CYS A 340 12.26 1.12 18.47
N ALA A 341 12.12 2.40 18.09
CA ALA A 341 10.94 3.20 18.40
C ALA A 341 9.66 2.66 17.72
N ASP A 342 9.71 2.33 16.42
CA ASP A 342 8.58 1.68 15.72
C ASP A 342 8.23 0.31 16.32
N TRP A 343 9.25 -0.47 16.73
CA TRP A 343 9.07 -1.82 17.32
C TRP A 343 9.04 -1.88 18.85
N ASN A 344 8.92 -0.75 19.57
CA ASN A 344 8.89 -0.72 21.04
C ASN A 344 8.18 0.51 21.65
N SER A 345 6.93 0.79 21.23
CA SER A 345 6.09 1.88 21.79
C SER A 345 4.75 1.37 22.37
N LYS A 346 3.95 2.25 23.00
CA LYS A 346 2.56 1.95 23.43
C LYS A 346 1.59 1.74 22.26
N LEU A 347 2.01 2.03 21.02
CA LEU A 347 1.21 1.82 19.80
C LEU A 347 1.36 0.40 19.23
N LEU A 348 2.16 -0.45 19.86
CA LEU A 348 2.38 -1.84 19.43
C LEU A 348 1.15 -2.72 19.63
N ARG A 349 0.60 -3.22 18.52
CA ARG A 349 -0.59 -4.08 18.53
C ARG A 349 -0.22 -5.55 18.69
N TRP A 350 -0.84 -6.22 19.66
CA TRP A 350 -0.84 -7.68 19.74
C TRP A 350 -1.76 -8.33 18.69
N VAL A 351 -1.33 -9.45 18.13
CA VAL A 351 -2.05 -10.24 17.12
C VAL A 351 -2.02 -11.72 17.52
N SER A 352 -3.15 -12.23 18.00
CA SER A 352 -3.31 -13.60 18.52
C SER A 352 -3.32 -14.71 17.45
N HIS A 353 -3.41 -14.36 16.16
CA HIS A 353 -3.64 -15.28 15.04
C HIS A 353 -2.43 -15.48 14.09
N ILE A 354 -1.20 -15.06 14.43
CA ILE A 354 -0.07 -15.08 13.47
C ILE A 354 0.25 -16.51 13.00
N ARG A 355 -0.09 -16.82 11.74
CA ARG A 355 0.00 -18.18 11.15
C ARG A 355 1.38 -18.85 11.23
N LYS A 356 2.47 -18.08 11.30
CA LYS A 356 3.85 -18.62 11.37
C LYS A 356 4.27 -19.12 12.77
N THR A 357 3.70 -18.59 13.85
CA THR A 357 4.07 -18.95 15.23
C THR A 357 2.91 -19.58 16.00
N GLY A 358 1.68 -19.15 15.76
CA GLY A 358 0.46 -19.58 16.46
C GLY A 358 0.32 -19.07 17.90
N MET A 359 1.41 -18.77 18.59
CA MET A 359 1.46 -18.30 19.99
C MET A 359 1.23 -16.78 20.14
N GLY A 360 0.55 -16.17 19.17
CA GLY A 360 0.43 -14.72 19.01
C GLY A 360 1.75 -14.03 18.64
N GLY A 361 1.72 -12.71 18.52
CA GLY A 361 2.90 -11.87 18.31
C GLY A 361 2.56 -10.40 18.11
N VAL A 362 3.57 -9.63 17.69
CA VAL A 362 3.55 -8.16 17.71
C VAL A 362 3.53 -7.59 16.28
N ASN A 363 2.66 -6.60 16.05
CA ASN A 363 2.78 -5.65 14.94
C ASN A 363 3.42 -4.35 15.45
N GLN A 364 4.23 -3.73 14.60
CA GLN A 364 4.88 -2.44 14.85
C GLN A 364 3.87 -1.30 15.01
N SER A 365 4.32 -0.19 15.60
CA SER A 365 3.53 1.04 15.82
C SER A 365 2.84 1.49 14.53
N PHE A 366 3.60 1.47 13.45
CA PHE A 366 3.19 1.94 12.13
C PHE A 366 2.68 0.82 11.21
N TYR A 367 1.83 -0.09 11.71
CA TYR A 367 1.26 -1.15 10.88
C TYR A 367 0.30 -0.61 9.79
N ASN A 368 -0.46 0.45 10.05
CA ASN A 368 -1.54 0.99 9.20
C ASN A 368 -1.44 2.48 8.81
N GLN A 369 -0.33 3.17 9.10
CA GLN A 369 -0.10 4.61 8.81
C GLN A 369 -0.79 5.61 9.77
N ALA A 370 -1.04 5.24 11.02
CA ALA A 370 -1.64 6.12 12.04
C ALA A 370 -1.00 5.97 13.43
N LEU A 371 -1.21 6.95 14.31
CA LEU A 371 -0.77 6.94 15.72
C LEU A 371 -1.86 6.33 16.63
N ASN A 372 -2.24 5.08 16.35
CA ASN A 372 -3.38 4.41 16.99
C ASN A 372 -3.23 4.32 18.52
N THR A 373 -4.04 5.04 19.30
CA THR A 373 -4.01 4.85 20.76
C THR A 373 -4.69 3.53 21.13
N LEU A 374 -3.93 2.60 21.70
CA LEU A 374 -4.42 1.25 22.01
C LEU A 374 -4.95 1.17 23.45
N TYR A 375 -5.94 0.31 23.67
CA TYR A 375 -6.41 -0.04 25.03
C TYR A 375 -5.58 -1.20 25.61
N ASN A 376 -5.10 -2.13 24.79
CA ASN A 376 -4.05 -3.06 25.17
C ASN A 376 -2.90 -3.05 24.15
N TYR A 377 -1.67 -3.06 24.66
CA TYR A 377 -0.43 -2.94 23.89
C TYR A 377 0.63 -3.88 24.44
N THR A 378 1.80 -3.90 23.81
CA THR A 378 2.90 -4.79 24.19
C THR A 378 4.24 -4.07 24.17
N ALA A 379 5.20 -4.53 24.98
CA ALA A 379 6.59 -4.12 24.93
C ALA A 379 7.48 -5.32 24.63
N ARG A 380 8.56 -5.10 23.88
CA ARG A 380 9.52 -6.14 23.49
C ARG A 380 10.74 -6.13 24.41
N ASN A 381 11.42 -7.28 24.50
CA ASN A 381 12.73 -7.38 25.14
C ASN A 381 13.85 -6.83 24.22
N LEU A 382 14.98 -6.48 24.82
CA LEU A 382 16.16 -5.95 24.12
C LEU A 382 16.65 -6.85 22.97
N MET A 383 16.72 -8.17 23.18
CA MET A 383 17.19 -9.12 22.15
C MET A 383 16.29 -9.16 20.91
N SER A 384 15.01 -8.86 21.07
CA SER A 384 14.03 -8.77 19.99
C SER A 384 14.14 -7.48 19.18
N LEU A 385 14.92 -6.51 19.66
CA LEU A 385 15.28 -5.27 18.97
C LEU A 385 16.70 -5.41 18.36
N TYR A 386 17.64 -5.98 19.11
CA TYR A 386 18.98 -6.37 18.62
C TYR A 386 18.95 -7.34 17.41
N SER A 387 17.84 -8.06 17.23
CA SER A 387 17.58 -8.90 16.05
C SER A 387 17.54 -8.10 14.73
N TYR A 388 17.53 -6.77 14.77
CA TYR A 388 17.56 -5.87 13.61
C TYR A 388 18.88 -5.09 13.47
N ASN A 389 20.02 -5.72 13.76
CA ASN A 389 21.33 -5.08 13.53
C ASN A 389 21.55 -4.71 12.06
N ILE A 390 21.90 -3.45 11.83
CA ILE A 390 22.16 -2.89 10.51
C ILE A 390 23.53 -3.38 10.04
N LYS A 391 23.55 -4.28 9.05
CA LYS A 391 24.80 -4.75 8.44
C LYS A 391 25.32 -3.72 7.44
N LEU A 392 26.04 -2.73 7.94
CA LEU A 392 26.87 -1.86 7.11
C LEU A 392 27.96 -2.72 6.46
N SER A 393 27.93 -2.82 5.12
CA SER A 393 28.96 -3.48 4.34
C SER A 393 29.94 -2.43 3.81
N ASN A 394 31.19 -2.47 4.28
CA ASN A 394 32.24 -1.57 3.82
C ASN A 394 32.59 -1.88 2.35
N LEU A 395 31.94 -1.18 1.42
CA LEU A 395 32.28 -1.15 0.02
C LEU A 395 33.13 0.10 -0.22
N ASN A 396 34.44 -0.09 -0.39
CA ASN A 396 35.36 0.99 -0.73
C ASN A 396 35.14 1.42 -2.19
N ILE A 397 34.15 2.26 -2.42
CA ILE A 397 33.99 3.00 -3.67
C ILE A 397 35.10 4.06 -3.69
N THR A 398 36.07 3.92 -4.58
CA THR A 398 37.13 4.91 -4.78
C THR A 398 36.69 6.00 -5.78
N ASN A 399 37.33 7.17 -5.71
CA ASN A 399 37.24 8.24 -6.70
C ASN A 399 35.81 8.74 -7.03
N TYR A 400 34.93 8.85 -6.02
CA TYR A 400 33.62 9.48 -6.14
C TYR A 400 33.49 10.68 -5.19
N THR A 401 32.82 11.74 -5.64
CA THR A 401 32.42 12.87 -4.77
C THR A 401 30.93 12.75 -4.49
N CYS A 402 30.57 12.41 -3.25
CA CYS A 402 29.19 12.43 -2.79
C CYS A 402 28.92 13.73 -2.02
N ARG A 403 27.81 14.40 -2.33
CA ARG A 403 27.32 15.56 -1.59
C ARG A 403 25.85 15.36 -1.23
N ILE A 404 25.53 15.49 0.05
CA ILE A 404 24.18 15.43 0.59
C ILE A 404 23.89 16.79 1.21
N ASP A 405 22.85 17.48 0.75
CA ASP A 405 22.36 18.74 1.31
C ASP A 405 20.88 18.57 1.72
N VAL A 406 20.48 19.08 2.88
CA VAL A 406 19.06 19.16 3.27
C VAL A 406 18.54 20.58 3.06
N LYS A 407 17.76 20.82 2.00
CA LYS A 407 17.30 22.18 1.60
C LYS A 407 15.89 22.19 1.01
N ASP A 408 15.25 23.36 1.03
CA ASP A 408 14.01 23.63 0.27
C ASP A 408 14.32 23.57 -1.24
N ALA A 409 13.62 22.71 -1.98
CA ALA A 409 13.85 22.50 -3.41
C ALA A 409 13.64 23.79 -4.24
N ARG A 410 12.72 24.67 -3.84
CA ARG A 410 12.48 25.99 -4.49
C ARG A 410 13.69 26.90 -4.41
N LYS A 411 14.58 26.68 -3.42
CA LYS A 411 15.80 27.45 -3.17
C LYS A 411 17.06 26.76 -3.70
N ASN A 412 16.95 25.62 -4.38
CA ASN A 412 18.11 24.89 -4.89
C ASN A 412 18.80 25.64 -6.03
N ASN A 413 20.10 25.92 -5.90
CA ASN A 413 20.87 26.70 -6.88
C ASN A 413 21.94 25.87 -7.63
N SER A 414 22.14 24.60 -7.27
CA SER A 414 23.01 23.67 -8.00
C SER A 414 22.38 23.29 -9.34
N THR A 415 23.15 23.32 -10.42
CA THR A 415 22.75 22.72 -11.71
C THR A 415 23.05 21.22 -11.66
N MET A 416 22.15 20.38 -12.19
CA MET A 416 22.35 18.93 -12.33
C MET A 416 21.81 18.45 -13.67
N ASP A 417 22.43 17.42 -14.25
CA ASP A 417 22.02 16.79 -15.51
C ASP A 417 20.78 15.90 -15.34
N LEU A 418 20.64 15.26 -14.18
CA LEU A 418 19.52 14.41 -13.80
C LEU A 418 18.84 14.90 -12.51
N TRP A 419 17.51 15.04 -12.55
CA TRP A 419 16.67 15.24 -11.36
C TRP A 419 15.77 14.02 -11.14
N ILE A 420 15.71 13.50 -9.92
CA ILE A 420 14.87 12.34 -9.57
C ILE A 420 13.94 12.72 -8.43
N THR A 421 12.64 12.53 -8.60
CA THR A 421 11.61 12.99 -7.68
C THR A 421 10.52 11.94 -7.41
N ASP A 422 10.06 11.86 -6.17
CA ASP A 422 8.88 11.08 -5.73
C ASP A 422 8.07 11.96 -4.75
N PRO A 423 7.37 12.99 -5.25
CA PRO A 423 6.67 13.96 -4.41
C PRO A 423 5.35 13.39 -3.86
N PRO A 424 4.72 14.04 -2.86
CA PRO A 424 3.43 13.62 -2.33
C PRO A 424 2.27 14.00 -3.27
N TYR A 425 1.19 13.21 -3.29
CA TYR A 425 0.03 13.41 -4.16
C TYR A 425 -1.28 13.05 -3.45
N ALA A 426 -2.33 13.86 -3.63
CA ALA A 426 -3.72 13.59 -3.21
C ALA A 426 -3.82 13.08 -1.75
N ASP A 427 -4.44 11.91 -1.54
CA ASP A 427 -4.59 11.22 -0.25
C ASP A 427 -3.27 10.63 0.32
N ALA A 428 -2.14 11.27 0.03
CA ALA A 428 -0.84 10.94 0.60
C ALA A 428 -0.90 10.97 2.13
N ILE A 429 -0.28 9.96 2.75
CA ILE A 429 -0.10 9.91 4.20
C ILE A 429 0.62 11.18 4.66
N ASN A 430 0.17 11.79 5.76
CA ASN A 430 0.79 12.99 6.35
C ASN A 430 2.17 12.68 6.94
N TYR A 431 3.16 12.43 6.09
CA TYR A 431 4.53 12.11 6.49
C TYR A 431 5.11 13.20 7.39
N HIS A 432 4.84 14.46 7.08
CA HIS A 432 5.25 15.62 7.87
C HIS A 432 4.74 15.61 9.33
N GLU A 433 3.68 14.88 9.65
CA GLU A 433 3.26 14.66 11.05
C GLU A 433 3.91 13.40 11.65
N LEU A 434 4.08 12.34 10.85
CA LEU A 434 4.55 11.04 11.32
C LEU A 434 6.08 10.95 11.45
N THR A 435 6.84 11.79 10.72
CA THR A 435 8.31 11.88 10.83
C THR A 435 8.75 12.39 12.19
N ASP A 436 7.94 13.25 12.83
CA ASP A 436 8.29 13.89 14.10
C ASP A 436 8.44 12.90 15.25
N PHE A 437 7.72 11.77 15.18
CA PHE A 437 7.92 10.63 16.09
C PHE A 437 9.38 10.19 16.11
N PHE A 438 10.01 10.05 14.93
CA PHE A 438 11.41 9.65 14.79
C PHE A 438 12.36 10.83 15.05
N LEU A 439 12.06 12.02 14.52
CA LEU A 439 12.84 13.24 14.74
C LEU A 439 13.01 13.54 16.23
N SER A 440 12.00 13.28 17.05
CA SER A 440 12.05 13.47 18.51
C SER A 440 13.06 12.58 19.25
N TRP A 441 13.52 11.46 18.64
CA TRP A 441 14.67 10.67 19.11
C TRP A 441 15.99 11.13 18.46
N TYR A 442 15.95 11.79 17.31
CA TYR A 442 17.14 12.10 16.51
C TYR A 442 17.70 13.50 16.74
N GLU A 443 16.85 14.44 17.16
CA GLU A 443 17.05 15.90 17.06
C GLU A 443 18.36 16.45 17.62
N LYS A 444 18.95 15.82 18.65
CA LYS A 444 20.20 16.27 19.28
C LYS A 444 21.43 15.55 18.74
N GLN A 445 21.27 14.28 18.37
CA GLN A 445 22.37 13.43 17.91
C GLN A 445 22.64 13.63 16.42
N ILE A 446 21.63 14.03 15.62
CA ILE A 446 21.85 14.54 14.25
C ILE A 446 22.74 15.79 14.27
N GLN A 447 22.53 16.73 15.20
CA GLN A 447 23.34 17.96 15.29
C GLN A 447 24.80 17.72 15.69
N ILE A 448 25.13 16.53 16.23
CA ILE A 448 26.51 16.13 16.55
C ILE A 448 27.20 15.51 15.33
N VAL A 449 26.46 14.73 14.52
CA VAL A 449 26.98 14.09 13.30
C VAL A 449 27.03 15.07 12.11
N PHE A 450 25.99 15.88 11.97
CA PHE A 450 25.75 16.82 10.87
C PHE A 450 25.34 18.19 11.44
N PRO A 451 26.29 19.00 11.96
CA PRO A 451 25.98 20.27 12.62
C PRO A 451 25.28 21.31 11.73
N GLU A 452 25.40 21.15 10.41
CA GLU A 452 24.75 21.99 9.40
C GLU A 452 23.30 21.58 9.05
N TRP A 453 22.80 20.45 9.59
CA TRP A 453 21.43 19.99 9.35
C TRP A 453 20.45 20.62 10.36
N TYR A 454 19.29 21.04 9.85
CA TYR A 454 18.19 21.45 10.72
C TYR A 454 17.58 20.24 11.44
N THR A 455 17.01 20.47 12.63
CA THR A 455 16.25 19.45 13.38
C THR A 455 14.91 19.94 13.90
N ASP A 456 14.40 21.08 13.40
CA ASP A 456 12.98 21.42 13.47
C ASP A 456 12.16 20.63 12.42
N THR A 457 10.83 20.59 12.58
CA THR A 457 9.94 19.65 11.85
C THR A 457 9.80 19.97 10.37
N LYS A 458 10.08 21.21 9.95
CA LYS A 458 9.76 21.76 8.62
C LYS A 458 8.33 21.47 8.11
N ARG A 459 7.35 21.21 8.99
CA ARG A 459 5.94 20.98 8.60
C ARG A 459 5.38 22.08 7.69
N ALA A 460 5.84 23.33 7.87
CA ALA A 460 5.44 24.48 7.06
C ALA A 460 6.06 24.51 5.65
N LEU A 461 7.14 23.76 5.38
CA LEU A 461 7.71 23.56 4.05
C LEU A 461 7.22 22.27 3.39
N ALA A 462 6.54 21.40 4.13
CA ALA A 462 6.05 20.14 3.61
C ALA A 462 4.91 20.35 2.62
N ILE A 463 5.12 19.89 1.40
CA ILE A 463 4.11 19.81 0.35
C ILE A 463 3.00 18.87 0.84
N LYS A 464 1.80 19.39 1.06
CA LYS A 464 0.60 18.62 1.40
C LYS A 464 -0.09 18.24 0.10
N GLY A 465 -0.62 17.02 -0.04
CA GLY A 465 -1.06 16.49 -1.34
C GLY A 465 -2.29 17.14 -2.00
N SER A 466 -2.84 18.23 -1.44
CA SER A 466 -4.10 18.85 -1.90
C SER A 466 -4.15 20.36 -1.63
N GLY A 467 -5.04 21.06 -2.35
CA GLY A 467 -5.22 22.52 -2.30
C GLY A 467 -4.41 23.29 -3.35
N ASN A 468 -4.59 24.61 -3.44
CA ASN A 468 -3.85 25.42 -4.42
C ASN A 468 -2.36 25.58 -4.04
N ASP A 469 -2.05 25.67 -2.74
CA ASP A 469 -0.67 25.70 -2.20
C ASP A 469 0.18 24.50 -2.66
N PHE A 470 -0.47 23.33 -2.82
CA PHE A 470 0.15 22.12 -3.38
C PHE A 470 0.60 22.35 -4.82
N LYS A 471 -0.36 22.72 -5.68
CA LYS A 471 -0.16 22.94 -7.11
C LYS A 471 0.91 24.01 -7.35
N GLN A 472 0.84 25.13 -6.62
CA GLN A 472 1.81 26.22 -6.73
C GLN A 472 3.21 25.77 -6.30
N SER A 473 3.32 25.11 -5.14
CA SER A 473 4.63 24.61 -4.65
C SER A 473 5.26 23.61 -5.61
N MET A 474 4.46 22.77 -6.26
CA MET A 474 4.92 21.82 -7.28
C MET A 474 5.40 22.56 -8.55
N VAL A 475 4.62 23.51 -9.08
CA VAL A 475 5.04 24.35 -10.23
C VAL A 475 6.33 25.10 -9.92
N ASP A 476 6.45 25.72 -8.74
CA ASP A 476 7.65 26.44 -8.30
C ASP A 476 8.89 25.53 -8.28
N ILE A 477 8.74 24.32 -7.75
CA ILE A 477 9.83 23.33 -7.65
C ILE A 477 10.24 22.86 -9.04
N TYR A 478 9.33 22.32 -9.84
CA TYR A 478 9.68 21.82 -11.17
C TYR A 478 10.23 22.96 -12.05
N SER A 479 9.65 24.16 -12.01
CA SER A 479 10.21 25.35 -12.69
C SER A 479 11.64 25.67 -12.24
N LYS A 480 11.96 25.51 -10.95
CA LYS A 480 13.29 25.74 -10.41
C LYS A 480 14.27 24.66 -10.87
N LEU A 481 13.86 23.40 -10.90
CA LEU A 481 14.66 22.28 -11.41
C LEU A 481 14.92 22.42 -12.92
N THR A 482 13.92 22.80 -13.72
CA THR A 482 14.05 23.07 -15.16
C THR A 482 15.06 24.19 -15.44
N LYS A 483 15.02 25.27 -14.64
CA LYS A 483 16.01 26.36 -14.66
C LYS A 483 17.39 25.96 -14.13
N LYS A 484 17.54 24.76 -13.56
CA LYS A 484 18.77 24.19 -13.01
C LYS A 484 19.11 22.83 -13.62
N MET A 485 18.73 22.66 -14.88
CA MET A 485 19.01 21.51 -15.72
C MET A 485 19.66 22.02 -17.02
N PRO A 486 20.62 21.30 -17.64
CA PRO A 486 21.09 21.61 -19.00
C PRO A 486 19.96 21.38 -20.02
N GLN A 487 20.20 21.67 -21.31
CA GLN A 487 19.20 21.44 -22.36
C GLN A 487 18.85 19.96 -22.49
N GLU A 488 19.88 19.11 -22.61
CA GLU A 488 19.75 17.65 -22.71
C GLU A 488 19.64 16.93 -21.36
N GLY A 489 19.34 17.68 -20.29
CA GLY A 489 19.10 17.09 -18.98
C GLY A 489 17.70 16.50 -18.85
N ILE A 490 17.56 15.56 -17.91
CA ILE A 490 16.35 14.75 -17.73
C ILE A 490 15.82 14.92 -16.31
N GLN A 491 14.49 15.05 -16.16
CA GLN A 491 13.83 14.85 -14.88
C GLN A 491 13.01 13.57 -14.90
N MET A 492 13.09 12.78 -13.84
CA MET A 492 12.20 11.64 -13.61
C MET A 492 11.25 11.94 -12.45
N VAL A 493 9.96 11.79 -12.72
CA VAL A 493 8.89 11.93 -11.73
C VAL A 493 8.28 10.55 -11.48
N MET A 494 8.34 10.08 -10.25
CA MET A 494 7.61 8.90 -9.82
C MET A 494 6.21 9.32 -9.37
N PHE A 495 5.18 8.76 -10.00
CA PHE A 495 3.78 9.10 -9.76
C PHE A 495 2.87 7.88 -9.93
N THR A 496 1.72 7.87 -9.25
CA THR A 496 0.59 6.95 -9.54
C THR A 496 -0.68 7.47 -8.88
N HIS A 497 -1.78 7.52 -9.64
CA HIS A 497 -3.12 7.80 -9.10
C HIS A 497 -4.23 7.14 -9.93
N GLN A 498 -5.45 7.00 -9.37
CA GLN A 498 -6.64 6.40 -10.04
C GLN A 498 -7.65 7.42 -10.57
N ASN A 499 -7.51 8.68 -10.18
CA ASN A 499 -8.40 9.76 -10.62
C ASN A 499 -7.70 10.54 -11.73
N SER A 500 -8.30 10.59 -12.92
CA SER A 500 -7.84 11.31 -14.09
C SER A 500 -7.69 12.81 -13.83
N SER A 501 -8.50 13.40 -12.96
CA SER A 501 -8.34 14.80 -12.52
C SER A 501 -6.96 15.09 -11.89
N VAL A 502 -6.37 14.11 -11.20
CA VAL A 502 -5.02 14.25 -10.60
C VAL A 502 -3.92 13.99 -11.63
N TRP A 503 -4.19 13.20 -12.68
CA TRP A 503 -3.31 13.12 -13.85
C TRP A 503 -3.32 14.43 -14.65
N ALA A 504 -4.48 15.06 -14.82
CA ALA A 504 -4.62 16.37 -15.45
C ALA A 504 -3.91 17.48 -14.66
N ASP A 505 -4.07 17.51 -13.33
CA ASP A 505 -3.34 18.44 -12.46
C ASP A 505 -1.82 18.25 -12.60
N LEU A 506 -1.30 17.02 -12.66
CA LEU A 506 0.13 16.79 -12.90
C LEU A 506 0.56 17.23 -14.32
N ALA A 507 -0.27 16.99 -15.35
CA ALA A 507 -0.02 17.45 -16.72
C ALA A 507 0.23 18.97 -16.74
N MET A 508 -0.71 19.72 -16.19
CA MET A 508 -0.68 21.17 -16.11
C MET A 508 0.48 21.68 -15.23
N ILE A 509 0.82 21.00 -14.13
CA ILE A 509 1.99 21.33 -13.29
C ILE A 509 3.31 21.21 -14.08
N LEU A 510 3.50 20.11 -14.82
CA LEU A 510 4.74 19.88 -15.59
C LEU A 510 4.81 20.80 -16.80
N TRP A 511 3.69 21.01 -17.49
CA TRP A 511 3.56 21.97 -18.58
C TRP A 511 3.91 23.40 -18.12
N ALA A 512 3.36 23.86 -16.99
CA ALA A 512 3.59 25.19 -16.44
C ALA A 512 5.02 25.40 -15.89
N ALA A 513 5.76 24.30 -15.70
CA ALA A 513 7.18 24.25 -15.34
C ALA A 513 8.15 24.14 -16.55
N GLY A 514 7.63 24.19 -17.78
CA GLY A 514 8.42 24.13 -19.01
C GLY A 514 8.99 22.75 -19.31
N LEU A 515 8.30 21.68 -18.90
CA LEU A 515 8.68 20.30 -19.14
C LEU A 515 7.72 19.61 -20.10
N LYS A 516 8.25 18.70 -20.92
CA LYS A 516 7.48 17.76 -21.72
C LYS A 516 7.82 16.32 -21.34
N VAL A 517 6.83 15.43 -21.35
CA VAL A 517 7.03 14.00 -21.19
C VAL A 517 7.66 13.43 -22.46
N THR A 518 8.71 12.63 -22.33
CA THR A 518 9.34 11.92 -23.46
C THR A 518 9.03 10.42 -23.45
N ALA A 519 8.92 9.79 -22.28
CA ALA A 519 8.52 8.39 -22.11
C ALA A 519 7.86 8.15 -20.75
N ALA A 520 7.17 7.00 -20.61
CA ALA A 520 6.61 6.58 -19.33
C ALA A 520 6.58 5.07 -19.15
N TRP A 521 6.83 4.60 -17.92
CA TRP A 521 6.91 3.17 -17.61
C TRP A 521 6.21 2.82 -16.30
N THR A 522 5.15 2.01 -16.37
CA THR A 522 4.46 1.47 -15.20
C THR A 522 5.20 0.26 -14.65
N ILE A 523 5.63 0.31 -13.38
CA ILE A 523 6.36 -0.79 -12.73
C ILE A 523 5.56 -1.30 -11.53
N SER A 524 5.19 -2.58 -11.51
CA SER A 524 4.58 -3.22 -10.35
C SER A 524 5.54 -3.20 -9.15
N THR A 525 5.18 -2.40 -8.14
CA THR A 525 6.05 -2.02 -7.02
C THR A 525 5.49 -2.35 -5.65
N GLU A 526 4.21 -2.71 -5.54
CA GLU A 526 3.55 -3.07 -4.27
C GLU A 526 3.05 -4.52 -4.25
N THR A 527 2.70 -5.01 -3.06
CA THR A 527 2.10 -6.36 -2.90
C THR A 527 0.63 -6.27 -2.50
N ALA A 528 -0.19 -7.22 -2.96
CA ALA A 528 -1.63 -7.29 -2.68
C ALA A 528 -2.01 -7.54 -1.20
N VAL A 529 -1.08 -7.42 -0.26
CA VAL A 529 -1.24 -7.76 1.17
C VAL A 529 -1.46 -6.50 2.03
N GLY A 530 -2.26 -5.57 1.51
CA GLY A 530 -2.79 -4.45 2.29
C GLY A 530 -3.90 -4.90 3.24
N ILE A 531 -3.84 -4.48 4.51
CA ILE A 531 -4.91 -4.76 5.49
C ILE A 531 -6.16 -3.88 5.23
N LYS A 532 -6.03 -2.81 4.42
CA LYS A 532 -7.14 -1.96 3.97
C LYS A 532 -7.89 -2.66 2.84
N LYS A 533 -9.22 -2.81 2.97
CA LYS A 533 -10.10 -3.12 1.81
C LYS A 533 -10.21 -1.86 0.96
N GLY A 534 -9.87 -1.95 -0.33
CA GLY A 534 -10.01 -0.85 -1.29
C GLY A 534 -9.27 -1.15 -2.60
N ASN A 535 -9.56 -0.37 -3.64
CA ASN A 535 -8.81 -0.41 -4.89
C ASN A 535 -7.50 0.35 -4.66
N TYR A 536 -6.37 -0.35 -4.58
CA TYR A 536 -5.05 0.28 -4.56
C TYR A 536 -4.31 -0.06 -5.86
N VAL A 537 -3.76 0.94 -6.53
CA VAL A 537 -2.86 0.71 -7.67
C VAL A 537 -1.61 -0.01 -7.15
N GLN A 538 -1.11 -0.97 -7.93
CA GLN A 538 0.04 -1.78 -7.55
C GLN A 538 1.33 -1.37 -8.26
N GLY A 539 1.21 -0.46 -9.24
CA GLY A 539 2.31 0.17 -9.96
C GLY A 539 2.90 1.42 -9.30
N THR A 540 4.07 1.80 -9.78
CA THR A 540 4.61 3.17 -9.79
C THR A 540 4.87 3.49 -11.25
N VAL A 541 4.35 4.61 -11.78
CA VAL A 541 4.72 5.11 -13.10
C VAL A 541 5.96 5.98 -12.96
N LEU A 542 6.95 5.71 -13.81
CA LEU A 542 8.08 6.59 -14.07
C LEU A 542 7.70 7.50 -15.23
N LEU A 543 7.57 8.81 -15.02
CA LEU A 543 7.48 9.78 -16.11
C LEU A 543 8.89 10.32 -16.38
N ILE A 544 9.37 10.18 -17.61
CA ILE A 544 10.65 10.72 -18.08
C ILE A 544 10.37 12.05 -18.79
N LEU A 545 11.05 13.11 -18.37
CA LEU A 545 10.78 14.48 -18.79
C LEU A 545 12.04 15.15 -19.34
N ARG A 546 11.91 15.88 -20.44
CA ARG A 546 12.90 16.87 -20.91
C ARG A 546 12.31 18.28 -20.85
N LYS A 547 13.14 19.29 -21.11
CA LYS A 547 12.65 20.65 -21.36
C LYS A 547 11.71 20.67 -22.56
N ARG A 548 10.64 21.46 -22.48
CA ARG A 548 10.00 21.96 -23.70
C ARG A 548 10.89 23.04 -24.29
N LEU A 549 11.20 22.89 -25.58
CA LEU A 549 12.07 23.77 -26.38
C LEU A 549 11.39 24.17 -27.70
N SER A 550 10.15 23.69 -27.92
CA SER A 550 9.33 24.10 -29.04
C SER A 550 8.39 25.21 -28.60
N ASP A 551 8.22 26.19 -29.48
CA ASP A 551 7.26 27.28 -29.37
C ASP A 551 5.97 26.99 -30.17
N GLU A 552 5.79 25.77 -30.71
CA GLU A 552 4.61 25.34 -31.48
C GLU A 552 3.28 25.44 -30.69
N THR A 553 2.21 25.85 -31.38
CA THR A 553 0.87 26.11 -30.84
C THR A 553 -0.18 25.32 -31.62
N THR A 554 -1.26 24.87 -30.99
CA THR A 554 -2.30 24.02 -31.61
C THR A 554 -3.68 24.22 -30.97
N PHE A 555 -4.72 23.64 -31.55
CA PHE A 555 -6.08 23.63 -31.02
C PHE A 555 -6.47 22.25 -30.43
N LEU A 556 -7.45 22.21 -29.52
CA LEU A 556 -7.84 20.96 -28.84
C LEU A 556 -8.39 19.90 -29.80
N ASP A 557 -9.04 20.29 -30.89
CA ASP A 557 -9.56 19.41 -31.93
C ASP A 557 -8.47 18.80 -32.82
N GLU A 558 -7.36 19.51 -33.04
CA GLU A 558 -6.14 18.98 -33.69
C GLU A 558 -5.41 17.96 -32.80
N ILE A 559 -5.40 18.18 -31.48
CA ILE A 559 -4.75 17.28 -30.50
C ILE A 559 -5.42 15.90 -30.41
N TYR A 560 -6.76 15.79 -30.57
CA TYR A 560 -7.45 14.52 -30.35
C TYR A 560 -6.98 13.38 -31.30
N PRO A 561 -6.84 13.59 -32.62
CA PRO A 561 -6.22 12.61 -33.52
C PRO A 561 -4.79 12.21 -33.12
N GLU A 562 -3.92 13.18 -32.77
CA GLU A 562 -2.55 12.88 -32.36
C GLU A 562 -2.49 12.04 -31.09
N ILE A 563 -3.37 12.30 -30.11
CA ILE A 563 -3.48 11.47 -28.91
C ILE A 563 -4.02 10.09 -29.25
N GLU A 564 -4.98 9.96 -30.17
CA GLU A 564 -5.47 8.64 -30.56
C GLU A 564 -4.36 7.81 -31.23
N ASP A 565 -3.55 8.39 -32.10
CA ASP A 565 -2.44 7.68 -32.75
C ASP A 565 -1.23 7.46 -31.83
N GLU A 566 -0.87 8.40 -30.96
CA GLU A 566 0.20 8.18 -29.95
C GLU A 566 -0.23 7.12 -28.91
N VAL A 567 -1.49 7.09 -28.48
CA VAL A 567 -2.02 6.00 -27.63
C VAL A 567 -1.94 4.66 -28.35
N ARG A 568 -2.36 4.57 -29.62
CA ARG A 568 -2.25 3.33 -30.42
C ARG A 568 -0.79 2.89 -30.56
N ASN A 569 0.10 3.79 -30.96
CA ASN A 569 1.53 3.51 -31.14
C ASN A 569 2.19 3.04 -29.85
N GLN A 570 1.91 3.69 -28.72
CA GLN A 570 2.43 3.30 -27.39
C GLN A 570 1.93 1.92 -26.96
N LEU A 571 0.67 1.56 -27.28
CA LEU A 571 0.09 0.25 -26.97
C LEU A 571 0.61 -0.84 -27.90
N ASP A 572 0.65 -0.61 -29.21
CA ASP A 572 1.16 -1.56 -30.20
C ASP A 572 2.65 -1.84 -29.95
N HIS A 573 3.46 -0.82 -29.65
CA HIS A 573 4.87 -1.01 -29.25
C HIS A 573 5.02 -1.80 -27.94
N MET A 574 4.13 -1.60 -26.96
CA MET A 574 4.11 -2.44 -25.75
C MET A 574 3.74 -3.89 -26.07
N MET A 575 2.80 -4.12 -26.99
CA MET A 575 2.40 -5.46 -27.43
C MET A 575 3.47 -6.16 -28.26
N GLU A 576 4.23 -5.45 -29.10
CA GLU A 576 5.41 -5.98 -29.80
C GLU A 576 6.58 -6.34 -28.86
N LEU A 577 6.66 -5.66 -27.71
CA LEU A 577 7.59 -5.96 -26.62
C LEU A 577 7.03 -6.97 -25.60
N ASP A 578 5.79 -7.42 -25.77
CA ASP A 578 5.17 -8.39 -24.89
C ASP A 578 5.59 -9.84 -25.27
N ASP A 579 5.78 -10.70 -24.27
CA ASP A 579 6.21 -12.08 -24.47
C ASP A 579 5.00 -13.00 -24.32
N THR A 580 4.64 -13.70 -25.39
CA THR A 580 3.43 -14.55 -25.44
C THR A 580 3.46 -15.70 -24.42
N ASP A 581 4.65 -16.12 -23.97
CA ASP A 581 4.80 -17.19 -22.98
C ASP A 581 4.95 -16.66 -21.53
N ASP A 582 5.31 -15.39 -21.32
CA ASP A 582 5.51 -14.77 -19.99
C ASP A 582 5.13 -13.27 -19.96
N PRO A 583 3.83 -12.94 -20.13
CA PRO A 583 3.38 -11.58 -20.41
C PRO A 583 3.85 -10.53 -19.41
N ASN A 584 4.17 -9.37 -19.97
CA ASN A 584 4.95 -8.30 -19.39
C ASN A 584 4.10 -7.17 -18.79
N PHE A 585 2.83 -7.06 -19.22
CA PHE A 585 1.89 -6.00 -18.88
C PHE A 585 0.49 -6.57 -18.60
N GLY A 586 -0.29 -5.93 -17.73
CA GLY A 586 -1.72 -6.20 -17.56
C GLY A 586 -2.61 -5.06 -18.04
N ASP A 587 -3.92 -5.28 -18.16
CA ASP A 587 -4.91 -4.27 -18.61
C ASP A 587 -4.75 -2.90 -17.93
N THR A 588 -4.47 -2.87 -16.62
CA THR A 588 -4.25 -1.61 -15.88
C THR A 588 -2.94 -0.91 -16.23
N ASP A 589 -1.91 -1.65 -16.66
CA ASP A 589 -0.64 -1.07 -17.10
C ASP A 589 -0.78 -0.47 -18.50
N TYR A 590 -1.55 -1.11 -19.39
CA TYR A 590 -1.94 -0.57 -20.69
C TYR A 590 -2.82 0.69 -20.56
N GLN A 591 -3.80 0.70 -19.64
CA GLN A 591 -4.55 1.92 -19.32
C GLN A 591 -3.61 3.04 -18.83
N LEU A 592 -2.66 2.75 -17.93
CA LEU A 592 -1.67 3.72 -17.44
C LEU A 592 -0.69 4.22 -18.51
N ALA A 593 -0.38 3.39 -19.52
CA ALA A 593 0.37 3.82 -20.69
C ALA A 593 -0.43 4.83 -21.53
N ALA A 594 -1.74 4.67 -21.66
CA ALA A 594 -2.60 5.60 -22.38
C ALA A 594 -2.72 6.98 -21.71
N TYR A 595 -2.81 7.01 -20.37
CA TYR A 595 -2.66 8.26 -19.60
C TYR A 595 -1.37 8.99 -19.98
N ALA A 596 -0.25 8.26 -20.07
CA ALA A 596 1.04 8.86 -20.35
C ALA A 596 1.27 9.22 -21.84
N ALA A 597 0.71 8.47 -22.77
CA ALA A 597 0.66 8.81 -24.20
C ALA A 597 -0.05 10.16 -24.41
N ALA A 598 -1.23 10.33 -23.78
CA ALA A 598 -1.91 11.62 -23.76
C ALA A 598 -1.06 12.75 -23.13
N LEU A 599 -0.34 12.47 -22.03
CA LEU A 599 0.59 13.45 -21.45
C LEU A 599 1.73 13.84 -22.40
N ARG A 600 2.26 12.92 -23.22
CA ARG A 600 3.34 13.22 -24.18
C ARG A 600 2.89 14.28 -25.19
N VAL A 601 1.74 14.05 -25.84
CA VAL A 601 1.16 15.03 -26.78
C VAL A 601 0.77 16.33 -26.06
N LEU A 602 0.01 16.26 -24.97
CA LEU A 602 -0.45 17.45 -24.21
C LEU A 602 0.69 18.33 -23.68
N THR A 603 1.90 17.79 -23.48
CA THR A 603 3.03 18.55 -22.95
C THR A 603 4.05 19.01 -24.01
N GLN A 604 3.92 18.60 -25.27
CA GLN A 604 4.86 18.99 -26.33
C GLN A 604 4.69 20.45 -26.78
N TYR A 605 3.45 20.96 -26.84
CA TYR A 605 3.09 22.31 -27.30
C TYR A 605 3.36 23.43 -26.28
N SER A 606 3.64 24.62 -26.79
CA SER A 606 3.95 25.85 -26.05
C SER A 606 2.70 26.61 -25.57
N ASP A 607 1.61 26.49 -26.33
CA ASP A 607 0.25 26.99 -26.07
C ASP A 607 -0.78 26.04 -26.70
N ILE A 608 -1.99 26.01 -26.15
CA ILE A 608 -3.13 25.23 -26.66
C ILE A 608 -4.37 26.12 -26.58
N GLU A 609 -4.94 26.49 -27.72
CA GLU A 609 -6.16 27.33 -27.84
C GLU A 609 -6.13 28.65 -27.03
N GLY A 610 -4.94 29.17 -26.67
CA GLY A 610 -4.79 30.33 -25.78
C GLY A 610 -5.18 30.09 -24.31
N HIS A 611 -5.32 28.83 -23.86
CA HIS A 611 -5.64 28.51 -22.47
C HIS A 611 -4.50 28.91 -21.53
N ASP A 612 -4.72 29.89 -20.65
CA ASP A 612 -3.84 30.09 -19.50
C ASP A 612 -3.96 28.89 -18.55
N ILE A 613 -3.07 27.93 -18.75
CA ILE A 613 -2.96 26.70 -17.96
C ILE A 613 -2.60 26.96 -16.50
N ARG A 614 -2.07 28.14 -16.14
CA ARG A 614 -1.95 28.53 -14.71
C ARG A 614 -3.29 28.95 -14.16
N HIS A 615 -4.04 29.80 -14.88
CA HIS A 615 -5.41 30.13 -14.50
C HIS A 615 -6.26 28.86 -14.34
N GLU A 616 -6.27 27.96 -15.32
CA GLU A 616 -7.07 26.73 -15.27
C GLU A 616 -6.56 25.70 -14.23
N LEU A 617 -5.25 25.67 -13.91
CA LEU A 617 -4.72 24.84 -12.81
C LEU A 617 -5.18 25.34 -11.43
N PHE A 618 -5.30 26.65 -11.23
CA PHE A 618 -5.62 27.28 -9.93
C PHE A 618 -7.10 27.68 -9.76
N ARG A 619 -7.88 27.73 -10.84
CA ARG A 619 -9.32 27.99 -10.83
C ARG A 619 -10.05 26.97 -9.95
N GLN A 620 -10.99 27.46 -9.13
CA GLN A 620 -11.94 26.59 -8.43
C GLN A 620 -13.02 26.15 -9.43
N ARG A 621 -13.13 24.84 -9.65
CA ARG A 621 -14.14 24.19 -10.49
C ARG A 621 -15.37 23.81 -9.67
N GLU A 622 -16.54 23.76 -10.30
CA GLU A 622 -17.75 23.25 -9.66
C GLU A 622 -17.72 21.72 -9.47
N SER A 623 -18.60 21.21 -8.60
CA SER A 623 -18.62 19.79 -8.20
C SER A 623 -19.09 18.86 -9.33
N GLY A 624 -18.16 18.48 -10.21
CA GLY A 624 -18.39 17.65 -11.40
C GLY A 624 -17.99 18.32 -12.71
N GLU A 625 -17.53 19.57 -12.66
CA GLU A 625 -16.91 20.27 -13.79
C GLU A 625 -15.51 19.68 -14.06
N LYS A 626 -15.34 19.11 -15.26
CA LYS A 626 -14.04 18.62 -15.75
C LYS A 626 -13.28 19.72 -16.48
N SER A 627 -11.96 19.66 -16.45
CA SER A 627 -11.14 20.46 -17.38
C SER A 627 -11.10 19.83 -18.77
N ALA A 628 -10.66 20.62 -19.75
CA ALA A 628 -10.28 20.12 -21.07
C ALA A 628 -9.25 18.97 -20.96
N PHE A 629 -8.19 19.18 -20.16
CA PHE A 629 -7.15 18.17 -19.90
C PHE A 629 -7.69 16.87 -19.30
N GLU A 630 -8.64 16.94 -18.35
CA GLU A 630 -9.28 15.74 -17.78
C GLU A 630 -10.16 15.01 -18.82
N THR A 631 -10.86 15.76 -19.66
CA THR A 631 -11.70 15.21 -20.74
C THR A 631 -10.86 14.52 -21.83
N VAL A 632 -9.74 15.13 -22.22
CA VAL A 632 -8.76 14.54 -23.14
C VAL A 632 -8.12 13.28 -22.56
N ILE A 633 -7.74 13.31 -21.28
CA ILE A 633 -7.16 12.16 -20.58
C ILE A 633 -8.15 10.99 -20.48
N ASP A 634 -9.41 11.24 -20.10
CA ASP A 634 -10.43 10.20 -20.07
C ASP A 634 -10.64 9.58 -21.47
N ARG A 635 -10.64 10.41 -22.53
CA ARG A 635 -10.77 9.94 -23.91
C ARG A 635 -9.62 9.02 -24.34
N ALA A 636 -8.40 9.28 -23.90
CA ALA A 636 -7.25 8.39 -24.13
C ALA A 636 -7.43 7.01 -23.47
N VAL A 637 -8.06 6.95 -22.29
CA VAL A 637 -8.37 5.68 -21.60
C VAL A 637 -9.47 4.89 -22.31
N GLU A 638 -10.46 5.57 -22.90
CA GLU A 638 -11.47 4.94 -23.78
C GLU A 638 -10.80 4.31 -25.01
N ILE A 639 -9.97 5.08 -25.72
CA ILE A 639 -9.22 4.63 -26.92
C ILE A 639 -8.39 3.39 -26.61
N ALA A 640 -7.68 3.38 -25.48
CA ALA A 640 -6.88 2.23 -25.07
C ALA A 640 -7.74 1.01 -24.73
N SER A 641 -8.85 1.20 -24.00
CA SER A 641 -9.78 0.12 -23.67
C SER A 641 -10.41 -0.50 -24.92
N ASP A 642 -10.64 0.31 -25.96
CA ASP A 642 -11.13 -0.13 -27.27
C ASP A 642 -10.06 -0.79 -28.15
N HIS A 643 -8.78 -0.46 -27.98
CA HIS A 643 -7.66 -1.09 -28.70
C HIS A 643 -7.28 -2.47 -28.14
N LEU A 644 -7.51 -2.68 -26.83
CA LEU A 644 -7.24 -3.92 -26.08
C LEU A 644 -8.30 -5.01 -26.34
N VAL A 645 -8.26 -5.60 -27.53
CA VAL A 645 -9.11 -6.74 -27.92
C VAL A 645 -8.77 -7.99 -27.09
N PRO A 646 -9.76 -8.76 -26.58
CA PRO A 646 -9.52 -10.01 -25.88
C PRO A 646 -8.80 -11.08 -26.73
N ALA A 647 -7.99 -11.91 -26.08
CA ALA A 647 -7.28 -13.01 -26.70
C ALA A 647 -8.26 -14.04 -27.28
N GLY A 648 -8.17 -14.24 -28.60
CA GLY A 648 -9.10 -15.09 -29.36
C GLY A 648 -10.41 -14.41 -29.76
N PHE A 649 -10.42 -13.08 -29.91
CA PHE A 649 -11.52 -12.31 -30.49
C PHE A 649 -10.97 -11.39 -31.61
N HIS A 650 -11.62 -11.32 -32.77
CA HIS A 650 -11.16 -10.55 -33.92
C HIS A 650 -11.45 -9.04 -33.80
N LYS A 651 -10.42 -8.20 -34.00
CA LYS A 651 -10.46 -6.72 -33.88
C LYS A 651 -11.52 -6.03 -34.74
N GLN A 652 -11.92 -6.64 -35.87
CA GLN A 652 -13.02 -6.14 -36.72
C GLN A 652 -14.39 -6.25 -36.02
N TYR A 653 -14.65 -7.36 -35.33
CA TYR A 653 -15.90 -7.59 -34.62
C TYR A 653 -15.96 -6.85 -33.28
N TRP A 654 -14.81 -6.64 -32.64
CA TRP A 654 -14.69 -5.91 -31.37
C TRP A 654 -15.24 -4.48 -31.43
N LYS A 655 -14.96 -3.77 -32.53
CA LYS A 655 -15.46 -2.40 -32.77
C LYS A 655 -16.99 -2.33 -32.90
N ASN A 656 -17.66 -3.43 -33.25
CA ASN A 656 -19.12 -3.46 -33.42
C ASN A 656 -19.87 -3.74 -32.10
N LEU A 657 -19.18 -4.11 -31.02
CA LEU A 657 -19.78 -4.30 -29.70
C LEU A 657 -20.02 -2.96 -29.00
N THR A 658 -21.05 -2.89 -28.17
CA THR A 658 -21.30 -1.75 -27.26
C THR A 658 -20.33 -1.75 -26.06
N ALA A 659 -20.17 -0.62 -25.39
CA ALA A 659 -19.26 -0.51 -24.25
C ALA A 659 -19.58 -1.49 -23.08
N PRO A 660 -20.85 -1.73 -22.69
CA PRO A 660 -21.20 -2.77 -21.71
C PRO A 660 -20.86 -4.20 -22.16
N GLU A 661 -20.85 -4.45 -23.47
CA GLU A 661 -20.49 -5.76 -24.05
C GLU A 661 -18.98 -5.99 -24.06
N ARG A 662 -18.20 -4.97 -24.43
CA ARG A 662 -16.73 -4.99 -24.33
C ARG A 662 -16.29 -5.20 -22.88
N LEU A 663 -16.89 -4.46 -21.94
CA LEU A 663 -16.70 -4.68 -20.49
C LEU A 663 -16.96 -6.13 -20.10
N TYR A 664 -18.09 -6.72 -20.54
CA TYR A 664 -18.44 -8.08 -20.16
C TYR A 664 -17.43 -9.12 -20.66
N LEU A 665 -16.95 -9.03 -21.90
CA LEU A 665 -15.95 -9.96 -22.45
C LEU A 665 -14.57 -9.80 -21.81
N LYS A 666 -14.08 -8.57 -21.60
CA LYS A 666 -12.84 -8.33 -20.84
C LYS A 666 -12.96 -8.77 -19.38
N GLY A 667 -14.14 -8.68 -18.78
CA GLY A 667 -14.40 -9.22 -17.45
C GLY A 667 -14.32 -10.75 -17.36
N ILE A 668 -14.64 -11.47 -18.45
CA ILE A 668 -14.36 -12.91 -18.56
C ILE A 668 -12.85 -13.15 -18.71
N GLU A 669 -12.14 -12.32 -19.47
CA GLU A 669 -10.69 -12.42 -19.62
C GLU A 669 -9.93 -12.18 -18.30
N LEU A 670 -10.33 -11.20 -17.49
CA LEU A 670 -9.83 -11.05 -16.11
C LEU A 670 -10.00 -12.36 -15.31
N GLU A 671 -11.14 -13.04 -15.43
CA GLU A 671 -11.35 -14.35 -14.82
C GLU A 671 -10.44 -15.45 -15.43
N LYS A 672 -10.19 -15.45 -16.74
CA LYS A 672 -9.20 -16.35 -17.39
C LYS A 672 -7.82 -16.19 -16.74
N HIS A 673 -7.42 -14.96 -16.40
CA HIS A 673 -6.14 -14.66 -15.74
C HIS A 673 -6.17 -14.75 -14.19
N MET A 674 -7.22 -15.36 -13.60
CA MET A 674 -7.42 -15.49 -12.14
C MET A 674 -7.60 -14.16 -11.38
N GLU A 675 -7.92 -13.06 -12.06
CA GLU A 675 -8.17 -11.77 -11.42
C GLU A 675 -9.63 -11.68 -10.93
N ALA A 676 -9.78 -11.54 -9.60
CA ALA A 676 -11.04 -11.61 -8.88
C ALA A 676 -11.25 -10.43 -7.89
N ARG A 677 -10.41 -9.39 -7.94
CA ARG A 677 -10.55 -8.16 -7.17
C ARG A 677 -11.66 -7.29 -7.75
N SER A 678 -12.56 -6.80 -6.90
CA SER A 678 -13.61 -5.83 -7.28
C SER A 678 -13.06 -4.57 -7.97
N GLY A 679 -11.81 -4.21 -7.68
CA GLY A 679 -11.14 -3.07 -8.30
C GLY A 679 -10.82 -3.27 -9.77
N ALA A 680 -10.35 -4.44 -10.19
CA ALA A 680 -10.00 -4.67 -11.61
C ALA A 680 -11.24 -4.49 -12.51
N TYR A 681 -12.37 -5.09 -12.12
CA TYR A 681 -13.66 -4.91 -12.79
C TYR A 681 -14.20 -3.47 -12.71
N GLN A 682 -13.79 -2.67 -11.72
CA GLN A 682 -14.20 -1.26 -11.61
C GLN A 682 -13.35 -0.34 -12.49
N GLU A 683 -12.03 -0.53 -12.56
CA GLU A 683 -11.17 0.25 -13.46
C GLU A 683 -11.41 -0.15 -14.94
N LEU A 684 -11.75 -1.41 -15.20
CA LEU A 684 -12.23 -1.87 -16.50
C LEU A 684 -13.58 -1.23 -16.89
N ALA A 685 -14.54 -1.15 -15.94
CA ALA A 685 -15.82 -0.48 -16.19
C ALA A 685 -15.66 1.03 -16.43
N LYS A 686 -14.76 1.71 -15.69
CA LYS A 686 -14.37 3.10 -15.97
C LYS A 686 -13.79 3.26 -17.38
N GLY A 687 -12.91 2.36 -17.81
CA GLY A 687 -12.23 2.45 -19.11
C GLY A 687 -13.19 2.36 -20.31
N PHE A 688 -14.29 1.63 -20.17
CA PHE A 688 -15.40 1.61 -21.14
C PHE A 688 -16.52 2.64 -20.82
N GLY A 689 -16.32 3.55 -19.87
CA GLY A 689 -17.33 4.56 -19.47
C GLY A 689 -18.60 4.01 -18.79
N VAL A 690 -18.67 2.70 -18.50
CA VAL A 690 -19.89 2.01 -18.05
C VAL A 690 -20.17 2.24 -16.57
N ARG A 691 -21.23 3.00 -16.28
CA ARG A 691 -21.60 3.40 -14.90
C ARG A 691 -22.37 2.33 -14.13
N ASP A 692 -23.35 1.67 -14.76
CA ASP A 692 -24.01 0.49 -14.16
C ASP A 692 -23.61 -0.81 -14.88
N TYR A 693 -22.99 -1.67 -14.08
CA TYR A 693 -22.47 -2.99 -14.43
C TYR A 693 -22.55 -3.96 -13.26
N LYS A 694 -22.99 -3.51 -12.06
CA LYS A 694 -22.94 -4.32 -10.84
C LYS A 694 -23.98 -5.44 -10.87
N PHE A 695 -25.04 -5.28 -11.64
CA PHE A 695 -26.01 -6.34 -11.91
C PHE A 695 -25.39 -7.53 -12.66
N MET A 696 -24.27 -7.35 -13.37
CA MET A 696 -23.56 -8.43 -14.07
C MET A 696 -22.83 -9.37 -13.08
N TYR A 697 -22.52 -8.94 -11.85
CA TYR A 697 -21.77 -9.75 -10.89
C TYR A 697 -22.55 -10.97 -10.39
N ALA A 698 -21.90 -12.14 -10.39
CA ALA A 698 -22.41 -13.34 -9.73
C ALA A 698 -22.01 -13.41 -8.25
N LYS A 699 -20.87 -12.80 -7.89
CA LYS A 699 -20.31 -12.79 -6.54
C LYS A 699 -19.78 -11.39 -6.22
N THR A 700 -20.25 -10.83 -5.10
CA THR A 700 -19.90 -9.48 -4.62
C THR A 700 -18.86 -9.48 -3.49
N LYS A 701 -18.35 -10.66 -3.11
CA LYS A 701 -17.35 -10.81 -2.06
C LYS A 701 -15.97 -10.41 -2.59
N ALA A 702 -15.27 -9.53 -1.86
CA ALA A 702 -13.92 -9.09 -2.21
C ALA A 702 -12.97 -10.29 -2.44
N ASN A 703 -12.17 -10.20 -3.50
CA ASN A 703 -11.25 -11.23 -4.00
C ASN A 703 -11.95 -12.54 -4.45
N ALA A 704 -13.21 -12.45 -4.85
CA ALA A 704 -13.99 -13.53 -5.46
C ALA A 704 -15.02 -12.99 -6.47
N VAL A 705 -14.74 -11.84 -7.09
CA VAL A 705 -15.62 -11.17 -8.06
C VAL A 705 -15.47 -11.80 -9.44
N ARG A 706 -16.61 -12.01 -10.11
CA ARG A 706 -16.74 -12.39 -11.51
C ARG A 706 -18.11 -12.01 -12.05
N PHE A 707 -18.27 -11.96 -13.37
CA PHE A 707 -19.59 -11.84 -14.01
C PHE A 707 -20.36 -13.17 -14.04
N LYS A 708 -21.68 -13.08 -14.24
CA LYS A 708 -22.64 -14.20 -14.34
C LYS A 708 -22.49 -14.95 -15.65
N THR A 709 -22.64 -16.28 -15.63
CA THR A 709 -22.81 -17.07 -16.86
C THR A 709 -24.24 -16.98 -17.40
N GLY A 710 -24.53 -17.55 -18.58
CA GLY A 710 -25.89 -17.63 -19.13
C GLY A 710 -26.85 -18.39 -18.22
N LEU A 711 -26.39 -19.49 -17.62
CA LEU A 711 -27.13 -20.24 -16.59
C LEU A 711 -27.46 -19.43 -15.32
N GLU A 712 -26.68 -18.40 -15.00
CA GLU A 712 -26.88 -17.54 -13.83
C GLU A 712 -27.73 -16.30 -14.16
N PHE A 713 -27.67 -15.79 -15.39
CA PHE A 713 -28.60 -14.77 -15.87
C PHE A 713 -30.02 -15.31 -16.08
N LYS A 714 -30.17 -16.46 -16.75
CA LYS A 714 -31.48 -16.98 -17.19
C LYS A 714 -32.26 -15.88 -17.93
N ARG A 715 -33.51 -15.58 -17.57
CA ARG A 715 -34.30 -14.44 -18.08
C ARG A 715 -34.09 -13.09 -17.36
N LEU A 716 -33.20 -12.99 -16.36
CA LEU A 716 -32.96 -11.72 -15.64
C LEU A 716 -32.22 -10.72 -16.54
N HIS A 717 -32.63 -9.45 -16.52
CA HIS A 717 -32.04 -8.38 -17.35
C HIS A 717 -32.02 -8.74 -18.85
N LEU A 718 -33.21 -8.98 -19.41
CA LEU A 718 -33.44 -9.31 -20.81
C LEU A 718 -34.59 -8.42 -21.33
N GLY A 719 -34.47 -7.85 -22.53
CA GLY A 719 -35.51 -6.98 -23.12
C GLY A 719 -35.53 -5.55 -22.52
N GLY A 720 -34.37 -4.89 -22.48
CA GLY A 720 -34.25 -3.48 -22.05
C GLY A 720 -33.12 -2.75 -22.78
N THR A 721 -32.82 -1.52 -22.41
CA THR A 721 -31.71 -0.75 -23.00
C THR A 721 -30.33 -1.22 -22.53
N ASP A 722 -29.28 -0.71 -23.17
CA ASP A 722 -27.88 -1.08 -22.97
C ASP A 722 -27.67 -2.61 -22.99
N PHE A 723 -26.95 -3.16 -22.02
CA PHE A 723 -26.65 -4.58 -21.93
C PHE A 723 -27.91 -5.47 -21.90
N SER A 724 -29.07 -4.98 -21.43
CA SER A 724 -30.26 -5.83 -21.26
C SER A 724 -30.90 -6.26 -22.58
N GLY A 725 -30.65 -5.55 -23.68
CA GLY A 725 -31.11 -5.88 -25.03
C GLY A 725 -29.97 -6.29 -25.97
N SER A 726 -28.74 -6.37 -25.46
CA SER A 726 -27.55 -6.48 -26.30
C SER A 726 -27.39 -7.86 -26.98
N LEU A 727 -26.52 -7.93 -27.99
CA LEU A 727 -26.23 -9.16 -28.71
C LEU A 727 -25.58 -10.22 -27.81
N ILE A 728 -24.61 -9.81 -26.97
CA ILE A 728 -24.00 -10.72 -25.98
C ILE A 728 -25.07 -11.21 -25.00
N ARG A 729 -25.95 -10.33 -24.51
CA ARG A 729 -26.99 -10.73 -23.56
C ARG A 729 -27.96 -11.74 -24.16
N ASN A 730 -28.34 -11.56 -25.42
CA ASN A 730 -29.12 -12.54 -26.18
C ASN A 730 -28.35 -13.84 -26.42
N THR A 731 -27.06 -13.78 -26.73
CA THR A 731 -26.17 -14.95 -26.86
C THR A 731 -26.11 -15.77 -25.57
N LEU A 732 -26.00 -15.11 -24.41
CA LEU A 732 -26.05 -15.77 -23.09
C LEU A 732 -27.41 -16.41 -22.79
N PHE A 733 -28.51 -15.89 -23.35
CA PHE A 733 -29.82 -16.53 -23.22
C PHE A 733 -29.99 -17.72 -24.16
N ALA A 734 -29.54 -17.63 -25.41
CA ALA A 734 -29.53 -18.76 -26.33
C ALA A 734 -28.66 -19.92 -25.82
N ILE A 735 -27.54 -19.62 -25.13
CA ILE A 735 -26.75 -20.61 -24.37
C ILE A 735 -27.59 -21.24 -23.25
N HIS A 736 -28.32 -20.44 -22.46
CA HIS A 736 -29.19 -20.95 -21.40
C HIS A 736 -30.26 -21.91 -21.95
N GLU A 737 -30.94 -21.54 -23.04
CA GLU A 737 -31.96 -22.38 -23.67
C GLU A 737 -31.36 -23.66 -24.29
N THR A 738 -30.16 -23.58 -24.89
CA THR A 738 -29.38 -24.73 -25.39
C THR A 738 -28.96 -25.72 -24.29
N ILE A 739 -29.00 -25.30 -23.02
CA ILE A 739 -28.81 -26.18 -21.85
C ILE A 739 -30.16 -26.63 -21.28
N ARG A 740 -31.16 -25.74 -21.25
CA ARG A 740 -32.51 -26.02 -20.73
C ARG A 740 -33.25 -27.10 -21.53
N ALA A 741 -33.08 -27.09 -22.85
CA ALA A 741 -33.69 -28.06 -23.77
C ALA A 741 -32.73 -29.18 -24.20
N GLU A 742 -31.46 -29.10 -23.79
CA GLU A 742 -30.31 -29.90 -24.24
C GLU A 742 -30.05 -29.89 -25.78
N ASP A 743 -30.92 -29.30 -26.61
CA ASP A 743 -30.76 -29.09 -28.05
C ASP A 743 -30.30 -27.65 -28.38
N ALA A 744 -29.29 -27.51 -29.26
CA ALA A 744 -28.81 -26.23 -29.77
C ALA A 744 -29.80 -25.54 -30.74
N ARG A 745 -30.76 -26.28 -31.29
CA ARG A 745 -31.82 -25.73 -32.15
C ARG A 745 -32.73 -24.74 -31.40
N GLU A 746 -32.93 -24.90 -30.09
CA GLU A 746 -33.71 -23.93 -29.31
C GLU A 746 -32.96 -22.61 -29.11
N GLY A 747 -31.63 -22.66 -28.95
CA GLY A 747 -30.78 -21.46 -28.98
C GLY A 747 -30.78 -20.77 -30.35
N LEU A 748 -30.76 -21.54 -31.44
CA LEU A 748 -30.84 -21.01 -32.82
C LEU A 748 -32.21 -20.36 -33.10
N LYS A 749 -33.32 -20.97 -32.65
CA LYS A 749 -34.67 -20.39 -32.72
C LYS A 749 -34.77 -19.04 -32.00
N TRP A 750 -34.13 -18.91 -30.83
CA TRP A 750 -34.07 -17.62 -30.12
C TRP A 750 -33.43 -16.54 -31.01
N PHE A 751 -32.31 -16.84 -31.65
CA PHE A 751 -31.65 -15.90 -32.56
C PHE A 751 -32.52 -15.48 -33.76
N HIS A 752 -33.28 -16.40 -34.36
CA HIS A 752 -34.21 -16.04 -35.44
C HIS A 752 -35.42 -15.21 -34.98
N THR A 753 -35.78 -15.26 -33.70
CA THR A 753 -36.99 -14.63 -33.15
C THR A 753 -36.69 -13.25 -32.57
N GLU A 754 -35.52 -13.07 -31.95
CA GLU A 754 -35.22 -11.93 -31.05
C GLU A 754 -33.97 -11.13 -31.47
N ILE A 755 -33.27 -11.51 -32.54
CA ILE A 755 -32.15 -10.72 -33.10
C ILE A 755 -32.56 -10.12 -34.45
N ASP A 756 -32.85 -8.82 -34.43
CA ASP A 756 -33.07 -8.02 -35.64
C ASP A 756 -31.91 -8.16 -36.62
N HIS A 757 -32.23 -8.49 -37.87
CA HIS A 757 -31.26 -8.74 -38.93
C HIS A 757 -30.20 -9.80 -38.56
N TYR A 758 -30.57 -10.87 -37.84
CA TYR A 758 -29.73 -12.02 -37.48
C TYR A 758 -28.65 -12.40 -38.51
N TRP A 759 -28.99 -12.50 -39.80
CA TRP A 759 -28.03 -12.84 -40.87
C TRP A 759 -26.81 -11.92 -40.96
N ASN A 760 -27.00 -10.62 -40.69
CA ASN A 760 -25.91 -9.63 -40.64
C ASN A 760 -25.05 -9.81 -39.38
N GLN A 761 -25.68 -10.19 -38.26
CA GLN A 761 -25.01 -10.39 -36.97
C GLN A 761 -24.38 -11.79 -36.82
N ARG A 762 -24.75 -12.76 -37.67
CA ARG A 762 -24.37 -14.18 -37.61
C ARG A 762 -22.89 -14.44 -37.38
N LYS A 763 -22.00 -13.72 -38.06
CA LYS A 763 -20.54 -13.87 -37.87
C LYS A 763 -20.07 -13.39 -36.49
N LEU A 764 -20.62 -12.29 -35.99
CA LEU A 764 -20.35 -11.77 -34.65
C LEU A 764 -20.94 -12.69 -33.55
N ILE A 765 -22.09 -13.33 -33.80
CA ILE A 765 -22.66 -14.36 -32.92
C ILE A 765 -21.72 -15.57 -32.82
N ILE A 766 -21.22 -16.09 -33.95
CA ILE A 766 -20.23 -17.18 -33.98
C ILE A 766 -18.97 -16.78 -33.20
N GLU A 767 -18.48 -15.55 -33.38
CA GLU A 767 -17.29 -15.04 -32.67
C GLU A 767 -17.47 -15.03 -31.15
N ILE A 768 -18.61 -14.49 -30.66
CA ILE A 768 -18.95 -14.46 -29.23
C ILE A 768 -19.05 -15.88 -28.67
N LEU A 769 -19.72 -16.80 -29.39
CA LEU A 769 -19.87 -18.19 -28.97
C LEU A 769 -18.52 -18.93 -28.93
N ASN A 770 -17.66 -18.71 -29.93
CA ASN A 770 -16.32 -19.27 -29.97
C ASN A 770 -15.46 -18.77 -28.79
N PHE A 771 -15.42 -17.45 -28.55
CA PHE A 771 -14.71 -16.87 -27.41
C PHE A 771 -15.20 -17.44 -26.08
N LEU A 772 -16.51 -17.52 -25.87
CA LEU A 772 -17.10 -18.11 -24.65
C LEU A 772 -16.73 -19.59 -24.49
N SER A 773 -16.69 -20.36 -25.59
CA SER A 773 -16.32 -21.78 -25.55
C SER A 773 -14.89 -22.03 -25.06
N THR A 774 -13.95 -21.09 -25.25
CA THR A 774 -12.56 -21.22 -24.79
C THR A 774 -12.43 -21.43 -23.27
N THR A 775 -13.41 -20.95 -22.49
CA THR A 775 -13.41 -21.07 -21.03
C THR A 775 -13.50 -22.52 -20.52
N ASN A 776 -13.95 -23.47 -21.35
CA ASN A 776 -14.07 -24.90 -21.00
C ASN A 776 -12.73 -25.54 -20.58
N HIS A 777 -11.63 -25.08 -21.17
CA HIS A 777 -10.30 -25.66 -20.98
C HIS A 777 -9.53 -25.05 -19.80
N ILE A 778 -10.15 -24.15 -19.02
CA ILE A 778 -9.49 -23.37 -17.96
C ILE A 778 -9.81 -23.97 -16.58
N PRO A 779 -8.83 -24.59 -15.88
CA PRO A 779 -9.11 -25.41 -14.68
C PRO A 779 -9.77 -24.67 -13.50
N HIS A 780 -9.56 -23.36 -13.37
CA HIS A 780 -10.14 -22.54 -12.31
C HIS A 780 -11.51 -21.92 -12.66
N MET A 781 -12.06 -22.19 -13.85
CA MET A 781 -13.38 -21.71 -14.30
C MET A 781 -14.46 -22.81 -14.41
N PRO A 782 -14.57 -23.80 -13.48
CA PRO A 782 -15.45 -24.96 -13.66
C PRO A 782 -16.95 -24.62 -13.69
N HIS A 783 -17.35 -23.42 -13.26
CA HIS A 783 -18.73 -22.92 -13.39
C HIS A 783 -19.11 -22.56 -14.83
N TRP A 784 -18.15 -22.20 -15.68
CA TRP A 784 -18.38 -21.93 -17.10
C TRP A 784 -18.60 -23.19 -17.93
N LYS A 785 -18.20 -24.37 -17.44
CA LYS A 785 -18.14 -25.61 -18.25
C LYS A 785 -19.42 -25.88 -19.05
N LYS A 786 -20.60 -25.84 -18.41
CA LYS A 786 -21.88 -26.10 -19.10
C LYS A 786 -22.21 -25.01 -20.13
N ASP A 787 -22.00 -23.74 -19.79
CA ASP A 787 -22.18 -22.60 -20.69
C ASP A 787 -21.24 -22.68 -21.90
N ALA A 788 -19.99 -23.13 -21.71
CA ALA A 788 -18.97 -23.27 -22.74
C ALA A 788 -19.19 -24.49 -23.66
N ASP A 789 -19.56 -25.64 -23.10
CA ASP A 789 -19.99 -26.84 -23.85
C ASP A 789 -21.24 -26.53 -24.69
N ALA A 790 -22.17 -25.72 -24.19
CA ALA A 790 -23.34 -25.25 -24.93
C ALA A 790 -23.00 -24.20 -25.98
N ALA A 791 -22.14 -23.23 -25.67
CA ALA A 791 -21.67 -22.23 -26.62
C ALA A 791 -20.99 -22.88 -27.83
N LYS A 792 -20.18 -23.92 -27.63
CA LYS A 792 -19.55 -24.69 -28.72
C LYS A 792 -20.57 -25.40 -29.62
N ARG A 793 -21.61 -26.02 -29.04
CA ARG A 793 -22.69 -26.68 -29.80
C ARG A 793 -23.54 -25.66 -30.57
N LEU A 794 -23.83 -24.52 -29.96
CA LEU A 794 -24.60 -23.43 -30.57
C LEU A 794 -23.79 -22.71 -31.66
N ALA A 795 -22.48 -22.54 -31.51
CA ALA A 795 -21.61 -22.04 -32.58
C ALA A 795 -21.72 -22.91 -33.83
N GLY A 796 -21.57 -24.24 -33.69
CA GLY A 796 -21.75 -25.19 -34.79
C GLY A 796 -23.15 -25.16 -35.40
N ALA A 797 -24.20 -24.98 -34.59
CA ALA A 797 -25.57 -24.84 -35.09
C ALA A 797 -25.75 -23.56 -35.94
N VAL A 798 -25.23 -22.41 -35.46
CA VAL A 798 -25.25 -21.14 -36.19
C VAL A 798 -24.37 -21.20 -37.44
N GLU A 799 -23.23 -21.89 -37.40
CA GLU A 799 -22.29 -22.03 -38.52
C GLU A 799 -22.81 -22.93 -39.66
N ASN A 800 -23.62 -23.94 -39.33
CA ASN A 800 -24.31 -24.80 -40.31
C ASN A 800 -25.73 -24.30 -40.67
N ASP A 801 -26.17 -23.17 -40.13
CA ASP A 801 -27.43 -22.53 -40.50
C ASP A 801 -27.32 -21.86 -41.90
N HIS A 802 -28.14 -22.32 -42.85
CA HIS A 802 -27.98 -22.09 -44.27
C HIS A 802 -29.24 -21.54 -44.96
N GLY A 803 -29.80 -20.45 -44.43
CA GLY A 803 -30.73 -19.55 -45.17
C GLY A 803 -32.08 -20.13 -45.59
N GLY A 804 -32.36 -21.38 -45.28
CA GLY A 804 -33.61 -22.08 -45.60
C GLY A 804 -33.59 -22.85 -46.93
N ARG A 805 -33.40 -24.18 -46.82
CA ARG A 805 -34.42 -25.12 -47.30
C ARG A 805 -34.65 -26.21 -46.24
N LEU A 806 -35.90 -26.31 -45.79
CA LEU A 806 -36.52 -27.56 -45.36
C LEU A 806 -36.97 -28.34 -46.60
#